data_AF-A0A931ENK4-F1
#
_entry.id   AF-A0A931ENK4-F1
#
_cell.length_a   1.000
_cell.length_b   1.000
_cell.length_c   1.000
_cell.angle_alpha   90.00
_cell.angle_beta   90.00
_cell.angle_gamma   90.00
#
_symmetry.space_group_name_H-M   'P 1'
#
loop_
_entity.id
_entity.type
_entity.pdbx_description
1 polymer ?
#
loop_
_entity_poly.entity_id
_entity_poly.type
_entity_poly.pdbx_seq_one_letter_code
_entity_poly.pdbx_strand_id
1 'polypeptide(L)'
;MSLYQTLNQSLEPVLGERTRMVLEEGVRRLGVNPDQLDPSQAEVILKRLVYRELQSRMSPTAARARIEEMLKAIGAEEVKTEAKPEPLSVQDGALLMELEGGLKRFSLYLDWPEVGRLRGLMSVIKQDPEASTVASLLREGQEVLAGLEERLQSALLRQTRDIADLQMALERVQSVGGPKVRRLENLLRQIQEAHQGETLAPAEVERARALAAEMRKLVESSVVQNPTIESAILLEDETVHQPKNPTVEMAWDDSELVLDLDFEALTTEQQSRIREIDVAEDRRKLEALSERYAAALTRSEVVGPLVAVRADLEAGIPLGERLGAFEAQLKEAHAELVAETRVRYEWLTERLRHLAPSEKTTSLQARLEIAGQTLMSGGLPGEISELEGVLTSLEAEEKTARELRERQNRLKASLETLRLEAEAALSPYRNQAEVEVFLATLSDLPALEDALGRARNQLSSLLTELAKEREEEGLGRMSLRAAVQALPPLEPLEAGKQAVLLRLEQPGTRESLASLQTYVNSLTAHARALVASRLDTLEARTSTLEQTLKESLGEVHKALSAAREGLAQGQFSDPAPIENLLEEFVAARRAAMTEELSRYEIAGRSLRGLGGEDLEARVNQARSLLSAGELPNLEEIHSLLARMRRSQEALRAELGGRINALLESFEAHKSAGGETVFRLKPLCDFLQSASERLLRLGASSLLEVRRTLEEAERLEGQLAQEYQAARSVLEELRGVDLDTLLDVFDAPAESVSPPAQAARVSQAAPIPTTTLPAEFQMALTSFQMRGVEAVALVEQGRLLWGSLPIADHKTQHVFDDLRNLAGELSSRPAQLAILSLSQAVVVLLPLGQKGLVVLAEKSLLSRLLAQIEKQRDVLLQI
;
A
#
# COMPACT_ATOMS: atom_id res chain seq x y z
N MET A 1 47.79 45.11 48.99
CA MET A 1 48.61 43.91 48.75
C MET A 1 48.63 43.69 47.25
N SER A 2 49.80 43.50 46.62
CA SER A 2 49.84 43.05 45.22
C SER A 2 49.37 41.58 45.12
N LEU A 3 48.87 41.16 43.96
CA LEU A 3 48.38 39.77 43.75
C LEU A 3 49.49 38.73 44.01
N TYR A 4 50.75 39.10 43.78
CA TYR A 4 51.91 38.30 44.15
C TYR A 4 52.07 38.13 45.67
N GLN A 5 51.80 39.17 46.47
CA GLN A 5 51.87 39.10 47.93
C GLN A 5 50.75 38.24 48.52
N THR A 6 49.53 38.30 47.97
CA THR A 6 48.42 37.45 48.42
C THR A 6 48.64 35.98 48.08
N LEU A 7 49.17 35.68 46.88
CA LEU A 7 49.61 34.33 46.50
C LEU A 7 50.74 33.80 47.38
N ASN A 8 51.73 34.63 47.70
CA ASN A 8 52.83 34.23 48.57
C ASN A 8 52.32 33.89 49.99
N GLN A 9 51.47 34.74 50.57
CA GLN A 9 50.87 34.50 51.90
C GLN A 9 49.97 33.25 51.96
N SER A 10 49.22 32.93 50.89
CA SER A 10 48.34 31.76 50.87
C SER A 10 49.09 30.43 50.68
N LEU A 11 50.27 30.47 50.06
CA LEU A 11 51.10 29.30 49.73
C LEU A 11 52.25 29.05 50.71
N GLU A 12 52.82 30.08 51.35
CA GLU A 12 53.86 29.98 52.38
C GLU A 12 53.55 28.95 53.51
N PRO A 13 52.33 28.84 54.07
CA PRO A 13 52.03 27.80 55.08
C PRO A 13 51.99 26.36 54.53
N VAL A 14 51.99 26.16 53.21
CA VAL A 14 51.85 24.83 52.56
C VAL A 14 53.15 24.38 51.88
N LEU A 15 53.86 25.30 51.22
CA LEU A 15 55.10 25.02 50.48
C LEU A 15 56.35 25.59 51.17
N GLY A 16 56.21 26.44 52.18
CA GLY A 16 57.31 27.02 52.95
C GLY A 16 58.22 27.92 52.10
N GLU A 17 59.53 27.85 52.34
CA GLU A 17 60.54 28.65 51.61
C GLU A 17 60.51 28.45 50.08
N ARG A 18 59.98 27.31 49.60
CA ARG A 18 59.83 27.05 48.16
C ARG A 18 58.76 27.91 47.49
N THR A 19 57.79 28.44 48.23
CA THR A 19 56.75 29.32 47.65
C THR A 19 57.35 30.47 46.86
N ARG A 20 58.34 31.15 47.46
CA ARG A 20 58.98 32.32 46.85
C ARG A 20 59.72 31.93 45.58
N MET A 21 60.51 30.85 45.61
CA MET A 21 61.23 30.34 44.43
C MET A 21 60.28 29.98 43.28
N VAL A 22 59.15 29.33 43.57
CA VAL A 22 58.18 28.87 42.55
C VAL A 22 57.41 30.03 41.95
N LEU A 23 57.03 31.03 42.77
CA LEU A 23 56.36 32.24 42.28
C LEU A 23 57.33 33.16 41.52
N GLU A 24 58.56 33.35 42.00
CA GLU A 24 59.62 34.09 41.29
C GLU A 24 59.93 33.44 39.93
N GLU A 25 60.04 32.11 39.88
CA GLU A 25 60.29 31.42 38.61
C GLU A 25 59.06 31.44 37.68
N GLY A 26 57.84 31.39 38.21
CA GLY A 26 56.61 31.57 37.43
C GLY A 26 56.51 32.96 36.80
N VAL A 27 56.74 34.00 37.59
CA VAL A 27 56.79 35.40 37.16
C VAL A 27 57.90 35.61 36.13
N ARG A 28 59.11 35.07 36.37
CA ARG A 28 60.25 35.15 35.45
C ARG A 28 60.00 34.42 34.12
N ARG A 29 59.29 33.28 34.13
CA ARG A 29 58.89 32.55 32.91
C ARG A 29 57.82 33.26 32.09
N LEU A 30 57.01 34.11 32.71
CA LEU A 30 56.04 34.98 32.02
C LEU A 30 56.62 36.35 31.64
N GLY A 31 57.81 36.70 32.13
CA GLY A 31 58.51 37.96 31.78
C GLY A 31 57.92 39.22 32.42
N VAL A 32 57.09 39.08 33.45
CA VAL A 32 56.35 40.18 34.11
C VAL A 32 57.08 40.59 35.40
N ASN A 33 56.88 41.81 35.89
CA ASN A 33 57.33 42.20 37.24
C ASN A 33 56.34 41.68 38.31
N PRO A 34 56.79 41.29 39.51
CA PRO A 34 55.92 40.68 40.53
C PRO A 34 54.76 41.59 40.97
N ASP A 35 54.92 42.91 40.96
CA ASP A 35 53.86 43.86 41.32
C ASP A 35 52.87 44.17 40.17
N GLN A 36 53.06 43.59 38.98
CA GLN A 36 52.19 43.77 37.79
C GLN A 36 51.48 42.46 37.36
N LEU A 37 51.43 41.46 38.24
CA LEU A 37 50.80 40.17 37.95
C LEU A 37 49.28 40.29 37.77
N ASP A 38 48.77 39.91 36.60
CA ASP A 38 47.33 39.86 36.28
C ASP A 38 46.67 38.53 36.75
N PRO A 39 45.38 38.50 37.13
CA PRO A 39 44.65 37.26 37.48
C PRO A 39 44.78 36.12 36.45
N SER A 40 44.76 36.41 35.15
CA SER A 40 44.92 35.37 34.11
C SER A 40 46.32 34.75 34.12
N GLN A 41 47.35 35.54 34.44
CA GLN A 41 48.73 35.10 34.56
C GLN A 41 48.97 34.34 35.88
N ALA A 42 48.34 34.80 36.97
CA ALA A 42 48.30 34.11 38.25
C ALA A 42 47.72 32.70 38.11
N GLU A 43 46.65 32.53 37.34
CA GLU A 43 46.05 31.22 37.06
C GLU A 43 47.02 30.26 36.37
N VAL A 44 47.77 30.72 35.37
CA VAL A 44 48.76 29.89 34.66
C VAL A 44 49.88 29.43 35.60
N ILE A 45 50.37 30.30 36.48
CA ILE A 45 51.36 29.94 37.51
C ILE A 45 50.77 28.90 38.47
N LEU A 46 49.53 29.13 38.94
CA LEU A 46 48.83 28.23 39.87
C LEU A 46 48.59 26.84 39.27
N LYS A 47 47.90 26.75 38.12
CA LYS A 47 47.52 25.48 37.47
C LYS A 47 48.72 24.65 36.98
N ARG A 48 49.88 25.26 36.72
CA ARG A 48 51.06 24.55 36.16
C ARG A 48 52.21 24.35 37.15
N LEU A 49 52.77 25.42 37.70
CA LEU A 49 53.98 25.35 38.53
C LEU A 49 53.64 25.02 39.98
N VAL A 50 52.71 25.77 40.56
CA VAL A 50 52.27 25.55 41.95
C VAL A 50 51.54 24.21 42.10
N TYR A 51 50.72 23.80 41.11
CA TYR A 51 50.08 22.48 41.13
C TYR A 51 51.06 21.32 41.22
N ARG A 52 52.14 21.36 40.42
CA ARG A 52 53.18 20.32 40.42
C ARG A 52 53.88 20.23 41.78
N GLU A 53 54.15 21.36 42.42
CA GLU A 53 54.78 21.40 43.74
C GLU A 53 53.80 20.99 44.86
N LEU A 54 52.52 21.39 44.78
CA LEU A 54 51.49 20.94 45.72
C LEU A 54 51.26 19.42 45.66
N GLN A 55 51.27 18.82 44.46
CA GLN A 55 51.22 17.35 44.31
C GLN A 55 52.37 16.61 45.02
N SER A 56 53.51 17.27 45.28
CA SER A 56 54.62 16.67 46.03
C SER A 56 54.40 16.65 47.55
N ARG A 57 53.43 17.44 48.06
CA ARG A 57 53.14 17.62 49.49
C ARG A 57 51.77 17.11 49.92
N MET A 58 50.81 17.01 48.99
CA MET A 58 49.45 16.55 49.27
C MET A 58 48.87 15.75 48.09
N SER A 59 47.77 15.04 48.33
CA SER A 59 47.11 14.24 47.29
C SER A 59 46.67 15.08 46.07
N PRO A 60 46.61 14.50 44.85
CA PRO A 60 46.27 15.25 43.63
C PRO A 60 44.90 15.94 43.64
N THR A 61 43.95 15.41 44.42
CA THR A 61 42.60 15.95 44.62
C THR A 61 42.62 17.13 45.58
N ALA A 62 43.31 17.03 46.72
CA ALA A 62 43.51 18.15 47.64
C ALA A 62 44.27 19.32 46.98
N ALA A 63 45.28 19.01 46.17
CA ALA A 63 46.04 20.03 45.42
C ALA A 63 45.17 20.78 44.39
N ARG A 64 44.20 20.11 43.74
CA ARG A 64 43.23 20.78 42.84
C ARG A 64 42.26 21.65 43.62
N ALA A 65 41.62 21.10 44.64
CA ALA A 65 40.66 21.84 45.48
C ALA A 65 41.28 23.12 46.07
N ARG A 66 42.55 23.05 46.52
CA ARG A 66 43.25 24.23 47.06
C ARG A 66 43.58 25.27 45.98
N ILE A 67 43.87 24.86 44.74
CA ILE A 67 44.06 25.79 43.62
C ILE A 67 42.74 26.42 43.22
N GLU A 68 41.67 25.65 43.10
CA GLU A 68 40.32 26.17 42.81
C GLU A 68 39.86 27.17 43.88
N GLU A 69 40.14 26.91 45.16
CA GLU A 69 39.89 27.84 46.27
C GLU A 69 40.70 29.15 46.12
N MET A 70 41.96 29.09 45.69
CA MET A 70 42.78 30.28 45.41
C MET A 70 42.34 31.04 44.15
N LEU A 71 41.92 30.35 43.09
CA LEU A 71 41.38 30.97 41.87
C LEU A 71 40.07 31.71 42.16
N LYS A 72 39.17 31.10 42.94
CA LYS A 72 37.95 31.75 43.47
C LYS A 72 38.28 32.98 44.31
N ALA A 73 39.29 32.91 45.17
CA ALA A 73 39.75 34.06 45.98
C ALA A 73 40.36 35.21 45.15
N ILE A 74 40.82 34.92 43.92
CA ILE A 74 41.38 35.89 42.96
C ILE A 74 40.31 36.36 41.94
N GLY A 75 39.11 35.79 41.96
CA GLY A 75 38.00 36.14 41.06
C GLY A 75 38.06 35.47 39.68
N ALA A 76 38.93 34.49 39.50
CA ALA A 76 39.05 33.72 38.26
C ALA A 76 38.18 32.45 38.33
N GLU A 77 36.86 32.61 38.15
CA GLU A 77 35.98 31.48 37.79
C GLU A 77 35.76 31.42 36.27
N GLU A 78 35.87 30.21 35.72
CA GLU A 78 35.60 29.89 34.33
C GLU A 78 34.11 30.14 34.03
N VAL A 79 33.81 31.28 33.41
CA VAL A 79 32.47 31.54 32.86
C VAL A 79 32.25 30.61 31.68
N LYS A 80 31.51 29.51 31.90
CA LYS A 80 30.86 28.75 30.84
C LYS A 80 29.69 29.56 30.30
N THR A 81 29.98 30.56 29.48
CA THR A 81 28.95 31.39 28.86
C THR A 81 28.32 30.63 27.69
N GLU A 82 27.01 30.44 27.77
CA GLU A 82 26.17 30.36 26.58
C GLU A 82 26.46 31.61 25.73
N ALA A 83 26.80 31.41 24.46
CA ALA A 83 27.29 32.49 23.60
C ALA A 83 26.15 33.47 23.25
N LYS A 84 26.05 34.56 24.01
CA LYS A 84 25.59 35.83 23.45
C LYS A 84 26.71 36.38 22.56
N PRO A 85 26.38 36.98 21.41
CA PRO A 85 27.40 37.45 20.47
C PRO A 85 28.19 38.60 21.09
N GLU A 86 29.52 38.47 21.09
CA GLU A 86 30.42 39.61 21.16
C GLU A 86 30.64 40.16 19.74
N PRO A 87 30.83 41.47 19.57
CA PRO A 87 31.18 42.03 18.26
C PRO A 87 32.53 41.46 17.78
N LEU A 88 32.71 41.43 16.44
CA LEU A 88 33.93 41.03 15.72
C LEU A 88 35.21 41.26 16.54
N SER A 89 36.03 40.23 16.71
CA SER A 89 37.27 40.37 17.49
C SER A 89 38.19 41.41 16.85
N VAL A 90 39.08 42.01 17.64
CA VAL A 90 40.04 43.00 17.15
C VAL A 90 40.93 42.43 16.02
N GLN A 91 41.11 41.11 16.00
CA GLN A 91 41.80 40.39 14.92
C GLN A 91 40.92 40.33 13.67
N ASP A 92 39.67 39.86 13.76
CA ASP A 92 38.74 39.77 12.63
C ASP A 92 38.52 41.12 11.94
N GLY A 93 38.41 42.21 12.73
CA GLY A 93 38.32 43.57 12.20
C GLY A 93 39.58 44.03 11.45
N ALA A 94 40.77 43.58 11.88
CA ALA A 94 42.02 43.85 11.17
C ALA A 94 42.11 43.05 9.86
N LEU A 95 41.68 41.78 9.85
CA LEU A 95 41.64 40.95 8.64
C LEU A 95 40.64 41.52 7.61
N LEU A 96 39.48 42.01 8.06
CA LEU A 96 38.51 42.66 7.18
C LEU A 96 39.11 43.90 6.50
N MET A 97 39.87 44.73 7.23
CA MET A 97 40.58 45.88 6.65
C MET A 97 41.67 45.48 5.65
N GLU A 98 42.40 44.39 5.90
CA GLU A 98 43.38 43.82 4.96
C GLU A 98 42.70 43.39 3.64
N LEU A 99 41.58 42.66 3.73
CA LEU A 99 40.79 42.25 2.57
C LEU A 99 40.20 43.45 1.80
N GLU A 100 39.79 44.52 2.48
CA GLU A 100 39.37 45.76 1.83
C GLU A 100 40.52 46.46 1.10
N GLY A 101 41.73 46.42 1.65
CA GLY A 101 42.95 46.90 1.01
C GLY A 101 43.26 46.11 -0.25
N GLY A 102 43.19 44.79 -0.18
CA GLY A 102 43.33 43.89 -1.32
C GLY A 102 42.31 44.17 -2.43
N LEU A 103 41.03 44.27 -2.10
CA LEU A 103 39.97 44.58 -3.08
C LEU A 103 40.24 45.89 -3.82
N LYS A 104 40.74 46.92 -3.12
CA LYS A 104 41.14 48.20 -3.74
C LYS A 104 42.35 48.04 -4.67
N ARG A 105 43.37 47.25 -4.29
CA ARG A 105 44.55 46.92 -5.12
C ARG A 105 44.15 46.23 -6.42
N PHE A 106 43.24 45.26 -6.35
CA PHE A 106 42.80 44.46 -7.51
C PHE A 106 41.60 45.06 -8.28
N SER A 107 41.20 46.31 -8.00
CA SER A 107 40.04 46.95 -8.64
C SER A 107 40.13 47.12 -10.16
N LEU A 108 41.33 47.08 -10.74
CA LEU A 108 41.58 47.13 -12.19
C LEU A 108 41.39 45.77 -12.89
N TYR A 109 41.29 44.67 -12.14
CA TYR A 109 41.23 43.29 -12.66
C TYR A 109 39.84 42.67 -12.42
N LEU A 110 38.78 43.39 -12.78
CA LEU A 110 37.39 42.98 -12.56
C LEU A 110 37.02 41.66 -13.28
N ASP A 111 37.71 41.36 -14.37
CA ASP A 111 37.55 40.15 -15.19
C ASP A 111 38.21 38.90 -14.55
N TRP A 112 38.88 39.04 -13.41
CA TRP A 112 39.46 37.91 -12.69
C TRP A 112 38.41 37.31 -11.74
N PRO A 113 38.11 36.00 -11.85
CA PRO A 113 37.03 35.37 -11.10
C PRO A 113 37.27 35.39 -9.57
N GLU A 114 38.53 35.37 -9.16
CA GLU A 114 38.94 35.44 -7.75
C GLU A 114 38.59 36.81 -7.13
N VAL A 115 38.59 37.90 -7.92
CA VAL A 115 38.16 39.24 -7.46
C VAL A 115 36.65 39.28 -7.24
N GLY A 116 35.86 38.59 -8.08
CA GLY A 116 34.42 38.41 -7.87
C GLY A 116 34.12 37.58 -6.61
N ARG A 117 34.87 36.49 -6.39
CA ARG A 117 34.77 35.68 -5.16
C ARG A 117 35.08 36.50 -3.91
N LEU A 118 36.18 37.27 -3.92
CA LEU A 118 36.58 38.13 -2.80
C LEU A 118 35.54 39.22 -2.53
N ARG A 119 34.91 39.80 -3.57
CA ARG A 119 33.78 40.72 -3.44
C ARG A 119 32.55 40.04 -2.82
N GLY A 120 32.27 38.78 -3.19
CA GLY A 120 31.21 37.97 -2.59
C GLY A 120 31.42 37.73 -1.10
N LEU A 121 32.61 37.26 -0.73
CA LEU A 121 33.00 37.06 0.67
C LEU A 121 32.86 38.36 1.47
N MET A 122 33.40 39.47 0.96
CA MET A 122 33.28 40.80 1.56
C MET A 122 31.81 41.27 1.72
N SER A 123 30.95 40.97 0.75
CA SER A 123 29.52 41.30 0.81
C SER A 123 28.81 40.54 1.92
N VAL A 124 28.99 39.22 1.99
CA VAL A 124 28.37 38.35 2.99
C VAL A 124 28.83 38.70 4.40
N ILE A 125 30.14 38.86 4.61
CA ILE A 125 30.72 39.21 5.93
C ILE A 125 30.20 40.57 6.43
N LYS A 126 29.89 41.51 5.52
CA LYS A 126 29.31 42.82 5.87
C LYS A 126 27.80 42.80 6.10
N GLN A 127 27.09 41.86 5.50
CA GLN A 127 25.64 41.70 5.70
C GLN A 127 25.33 41.03 7.03
N ASP A 128 26.13 40.04 7.45
CA ASP A 128 25.94 39.30 8.70
C ASP A 128 27.27 39.10 9.45
N PRO A 129 27.77 40.13 10.17
CA PRO A 129 29.08 40.11 10.83
C PRO A 129 29.10 39.30 12.13
N GLU A 130 27.95 38.84 12.63
CA GLU A 130 27.83 38.02 13.85
C GLU A 130 27.61 36.53 13.55
N ALA A 131 27.48 36.14 12.26
CA ALA A 131 27.29 34.76 11.88
C ALA A 131 28.49 33.87 12.27
N SER A 132 28.20 32.67 12.78
CA SER A 132 29.22 31.69 13.21
C SER A 132 30.18 31.23 12.11
N THR A 133 29.86 31.52 10.85
CA THR A 133 30.67 31.26 9.66
C THR A 133 31.71 32.34 9.38
N VAL A 134 31.60 33.56 9.94
CA VAL A 134 32.43 34.73 9.57
C VAL A 134 33.93 34.45 9.67
N ALA A 135 34.41 33.81 10.75
CA ALA A 135 35.83 33.48 10.90
C ALA A 135 36.34 32.54 9.78
N SER A 136 35.50 31.62 9.28
CA SER A 136 35.85 30.76 8.15
C SER A 136 35.86 31.52 6.81
N LEU A 137 34.93 32.46 6.62
CA LEU A 137 34.85 33.29 5.42
C LEU A 137 35.98 34.34 5.35
N LEU A 138 36.40 34.89 6.48
CA LEU A 138 37.57 35.78 6.58
C LEU A 138 38.85 35.05 6.18
N ARG A 139 39.06 33.84 6.71
CA ARG A 139 40.21 33.01 6.36
C ARG A 139 40.21 32.63 4.88
N GLU A 140 39.07 32.21 4.34
CA GLU A 140 38.91 31.94 2.92
C GLU A 140 39.21 33.18 2.07
N GLY A 141 38.77 34.36 2.52
CA GLY A 141 39.11 35.64 1.90
C GLY A 141 40.62 35.90 1.85
N GLN A 142 41.36 35.57 2.91
CA GLN A 142 42.83 35.72 2.94
C GLN A 142 43.50 34.72 1.99
N GLU A 143 43.03 33.48 1.92
CA GLU A 143 43.54 32.46 1.00
C GLU A 143 43.30 32.88 -0.47
N VAL A 144 42.14 33.48 -0.78
CA VAL A 144 41.84 34.08 -2.10
C VAL A 144 42.71 35.31 -2.39
N LEU A 145 42.97 36.18 -1.41
CA LEU A 145 43.85 37.34 -1.56
C LEU A 145 45.29 36.92 -1.84
N ALA A 146 45.82 35.93 -1.10
CA ALA A 146 47.16 35.39 -1.32
C ALA A 146 47.30 34.76 -2.73
N GLY A 147 46.28 34.02 -3.18
CA GLY A 147 46.24 33.49 -4.55
C GLY A 147 46.18 34.57 -5.63
N LEU A 148 45.47 35.68 -5.39
CA LEU A 148 45.48 36.86 -6.26
C LEU A 148 46.87 37.52 -6.36
N GLU A 149 47.59 37.60 -5.25
CA GLU A 149 48.97 38.12 -5.23
C GLU A 149 49.96 37.19 -5.93
N GLU A 150 49.89 35.87 -5.71
CA GLU A 150 50.70 34.88 -6.45
C GLU A 150 50.41 34.94 -7.96
N ARG A 151 49.13 35.03 -8.35
CA ARG A 151 48.70 35.19 -9.74
C ARG A 151 49.27 36.49 -10.35
N LEU A 152 49.21 37.62 -9.66
CA LEU A 152 49.80 38.87 -10.11
C LEU A 152 51.33 38.77 -10.25
N GLN A 153 52.02 38.19 -9.27
CA GLN A 153 53.47 37.99 -9.32
C GLN A 153 53.89 37.10 -10.50
N SER A 154 53.20 35.99 -10.73
CA SER A 154 53.46 35.10 -11.87
C SER A 154 53.22 35.79 -13.23
N ALA A 155 52.20 36.65 -13.32
CA ALA A 155 51.92 37.47 -14.50
C ALA A 155 52.99 38.56 -14.72
N LEU A 156 53.44 39.21 -13.65
CA LEU A 156 54.54 40.19 -13.70
C LEU A 156 55.86 39.54 -14.13
N LEU A 157 56.20 38.35 -13.64
CA LEU A 157 57.38 37.59 -14.07
C LEU A 157 57.35 37.24 -15.57
N ARG A 158 56.17 36.94 -16.11
CA ARG A 158 55.98 36.73 -17.55
C ARG A 158 56.18 38.04 -18.32
N GLN A 159 55.61 39.15 -17.83
CA GLN A 159 55.84 40.48 -18.39
C GLN A 159 57.33 40.87 -18.36
N THR A 160 58.10 40.51 -17.33
CA THR A 160 59.57 40.70 -17.30
C THR A 160 60.25 39.92 -18.43
N ARG A 161 59.86 38.66 -18.65
CA ARG A 161 60.37 37.84 -19.76
C ARG A 161 59.99 38.43 -21.12
N ASP A 162 58.78 38.93 -21.25
CA ASP A 162 58.29 39.58 -22.47
C ASP A 162 59.00 40.90 -22.77
N ILE A 163 59.26 41.72 -21.76
CA ILE A 163 60.08 42.93 -21.90
C ILE A 163 61.47 42.56 -22.43
N ALA A 164 62.12 41.53 -21.88
CA ALA A 164 63.41 41.06 -22.36
C ALA A 164 63.36 40.52 -23.81
N ASP A 165 62.34 39.72 -24.16
CA ASP A 165 62.15 39.20 -25.51
C ASP A 165 61.87 40.32 -26.54
N LEU A 166 61.14 41.37 -26.14
CA LEU A 166 60.85 42.56 -26.94
C LEU A 166 62.06 43.49 -27.06
N GLN A 167 62.89 43.63 -26.02
CA GLN A 167 64.17 44.34 -26.09
C GLN A 167 65.11 43.66 -27.09
N MET A 168 65.28 42.33 -27.01
CA MET A 168 66.03 41.55 -27.99
C MET A 168 65.41 41.59 -29.40
N ALA A 169 64.11 41.81 -29.53
CA ALA A 169 63.47 42.05 -30.83
C ALA A 169 63.88 43.41 -31.39
N LEU A 170 63.76 44.45 -30.57
CA LEU A 170 64.05 45.83 -30.93
C LEU A 170 65.52 45.98 -31.36
N GLU A 171 66.48 45.47 -30.58
CA GLU A 171 67.92 45.50 -30.92
C GLU A 171 68.23 44.92 -32.30
N ARG A 172 67.53 43.84 -32.71
CA ARG A 172 67.72 43.21 -34.04
C ARG A 172 67.11 44.00 -35.20
N VAL A 173 66.13 44.86 -34.94
CA VAL A 173 65.45 45.67 -35.98
C VAL A 173 65.88 47.14 -35.97
N GLN A 174 66.55 47.61 -34.91
CA GLN A 174 67.08 48.98 -34.80
C GLN A 174 67.88 49.44 -36.03
N SER A 175 68.57 48.52 -36.72
CA SER A 175 69.35 48.81 -37.93
C SER A 175 68.52 49.21 -39.16
N VAL A 176 67.21 48.91 -39.20
CA VAL A 176 66.32 49.29 -40.31
C VAL A 176 65.74 50.71 -40.11
N GLY A 177 65.52 51.12 -38.86
CA GLY A 177 64.96 52.43 -38.52
C GLY A 177 63.49 52.63 -38.94
N GLY A 178 62.98 53.85 -38.73
CA GLY A 178 61.67 54.29 -39.23
C GLY A 178 60.51 54.31 -38.22
N PRO A 179 59.28 54.63 -38.67
CA PRO A 179 58.14 54.89 -37.79
C PRO A 179 57.69 53.68 -36.95
N LYS A 180 57.74 52.45 -37.51
CA LYS A 180 57.37 51.23 -36.75
C LYS A 180 58.34 50.98 -35.58
N VAL A 181 59.65 51.24 -35.73
CA VAL A 181 60.64 51.13 -34.62
C VAL A 181 60.24 52.05 -33.46
N ARG A 182 59.92 53.32 -33.75
CA ARG A 182 59.50 54.29 -32.72
C ARG A 182 58.19 53.92 -32.03
N ARG A 183 57.26 53.26 -32.74
CA ARG A 183 56.04 52.69 -32.13
C ARG A 183 56.39 51.56 -31.15
N LEU A 184 57.31 50.67 -31.52
CA LEU A 184 57.79 49.60 -30.64
C LEU A 184 58.49 50.15 -29.39
N GLU A 185 59.36 51.14 -29.54
CA GLU A 185 60.05 51.83 -28.44
C GLU A 185 59.05 52.47 -27.46
N ASN A 186 58.02 53.15 -27.98
CA ASN A 186 56.99 53.78 -27.16
C ASN A 186 56.14 52.75 -26.40
N LEU A 187 55.71 51.67 -27.06
CA LEU A 187 54.98 50.57 -26.40
C LEU A 187 55.85 49.89 -25.33
N LEU A 188 57.11 49.61 -25.64
CA LEU A 188 58.05 48.99 -24.71
C LEU A 188 58.28 49.86 -23.47
N ARG A 189 58.35 51.18 -23.65
CA ARG A 189 58.40 52.13 -22.52
C ARG A 189 57.11 52.10 -21.68
N GLN A 190 55.93 52.08 -22.30
CA GLN A 190 54.65 51.99 -21.57
C GLN A 190 54.55 50.69 -20.75
N ILE A 191 54.94 49.56 -21.34
CA ILE A 191 54.99 48.24 -20.66
C ILE A 191 55.98 48.28 -19.48
N GLN A 192 57.12 48.96 -19.61
CA GLN A 192 58.10 49.14 -18.53
C GLN A 192 57.60 50.07 -17.42
N GLU A 193 56.95 51.18 -17.76
CA GLU A 193 56.34 52.11 -16.80
C GLU A 193 55.23 51.41 -15.99
N ALA A 194 54.39 50.60 -16.64
CA ALA A 194 53.41 49.74 -15.97
C ALA A 194 54.06 48.69 -15.05
N HIS A 195 55.08 47.98 -15.55
CA HIS A 195 55.80 46.96 -14.78
C HIS A 195 56.49 47.54 -13.52
N GLN A 196 57.08 48.74 -13.62
CA GLN A 196 57.64 49.46 -12.48
C GLN A 196 56.57 49.88 -11.45
N GLY A 197 55.33 50.07 -11.89
CA GLY A 197 54.17 50.30 -11.02
C GLY A 197 53.49 49.02 -10.50
N GLU A 198 54.09 47.84 -10.70
CA GLU A 198 53.50 46.52 -10.40
C GLU A 198 52.14 46.28 -11.09
N THR A 199 51.87 46.93 -12.23
CA THR A 199 50.64 46.75 -13.01
C THR A 199 50.89 46.00 -14.31
N LEU A 200 49.91 45.18 -14.70
CA LEU A 200 49.97 44.38 -15.92
C LEU A 200 49.52 45.20 -17.13
N ALA A 201 50.28 45.13 -18.23
CA ALA A 201 49.97 45.79 -19.50
C ALA A 201 49.75 44.78 -20.66
N PRO A 202 48.84 43.79 -20.54
CA PRO A 202 48.76 42.66 -21.47
C PRO A 202 48.46 43.09 -22.92
N ALA A 203 47.53 44.02 -23.12
CA ALA A 203 47.18 44.53 -24.45
C ALA A 203 48.28 45.37 -25.11
N GLU A 204 49.22 45.92 -24.32
CA GLU A 204 50.41 46.59 -24.86
C GLU A 204 51.49 45.57 -25.22
N VAL A 205 51.71 44.55 -24.38
CA VAL A 205 52.61 43.42 -24.66
C VAL A 205 52.19 42.68 -25.95
N GLU A 206 50.91 42.42 -26.14
CA GLU A 206 50.40 41.77 -27.36
C GLU A 206 50.61 42.63 -28.61
N ARG A 207 50.29 43.93 -28.56
CA ARG A 207 50.55 44.87 -29.67
C ARG A 207 52.04 45.01 -29.97
N ALA A 208 52.89 45.05 -28.94
CA ALA A 208 54.34 45.11 -29.09
C ALA A 208 54.91 43.82 -29.67
N ARG A 209 54.40 42.64 -29.27
CA ARG A 209 54.77 41.34 -29.85
C ARG A 209 54.39 41.25 -31.33
N ALA A 210 53.14 41.55 -31.70
CA ALA A 210 52.69 41.50 -33.09
C ALA A 210 53.51 42.45 -33.98
N LEU A 211 53.72 43.68 -33.53
CA LEU A 211 54.53 44.65 -34.25
C LEU A 211 56.02 44.22 -34.32
N ALA A 212 56.58 43.61 -33.27
CA ALA A 212 57.92 43.03 -33.30
C ALA A 212 58.03 41.82 -34.26
N ALA A 213 56.97 41.02 -34.40
CA ALA A 213 56.87 39.90 -35.33
C ALA A 213 56.91 40.38 -36.78
N GLU A 214 56.02 41.30 -37.16
CA GLU A 214 56.01 41.98 -38.46
C GLU A 214 57.39 42.57 -38.79
N MET A 215 58.00 43.23 -37.80
CA MET A 215 59.29 43.89 -37.96
C MET A 215 60.45 42.91 -38.14
N ARG A 216 60.45 41.75 -37.47
CA ARG A 216 61.41 40.68 -37.74
C ARG A 216 61.24 40.09 -39.14
N LYS A 217 59.99 39.84 -39.57
CA LYS A 217 59.70 39.39 -40.95
C LYS A 217 60.19 40.39 -41.99
N LEU A 218 59.99 41.69 -41.75
CA LEU A 218 60.49 42.77 -42.59
C LEU A 218 62.03 42.85 -42.64
N VAL A 219 62.74 42.57 -41.54
CA VAL A 219 64.20 42.44 -41.58
C VAL A 219 64.61 41.25 -42.45
N GLU A 220 64.00 40.08 -42.24
CA GLU A 220 64.38 38.86 -42.96
C GLU A 220 64.04 38.91 -44.47
N SER A 221 63.03 39.71 -44.87
CA SER A 221 62.70 39.96 -46.28
C SER A 221 63.51 41.10 -46.92
N SER A 222 63.89 42.15 -46.17
CA SER A 222 64.54 43.35 -46.73
C SER A 222 66.04 43.22 -47.04
N VAL A 223 66.71 42.15 -46.58
CA VAL A 223 68.14 41.87 -46.82
C VAL A 223 68.51 41.76 -48.33
N VAL A 224 67.54 41.76 -49.24
CA VAL A 224 67.75 41.68 -50.69
C VAL A 224 67.67 43.05 -51.41
N GLN A 225 67.18 44.13 -50.79
CA GLN A 225 67.03 45.44 -51.47
C GLN A 225 68.12 46.48 -51.16
N ASN A 226 69.30 46.30 -51.78
CA ASN A 226 70.10 47.38 -52.40
C ASN A 226 71.25 46.76 -53.23
N PRO A 227 71.71 47.39 -54.33
CA PRO A 227 71.66 48.83 -54.61
C PRO A 227 70.74 49.23 -55.77
N THR A 228 70.13 50.41 -55.67
CA THR A 228 70.51 51.58 -56.51
C THR A 228 69.92 52.86 -55.91
N ILE A 229 70.79 53.77 -55.49
CA ILE A 229 70.42 55.16 -55.22
C ILE A 229 70.45 55.89 -56.57
N GLU A 230 69.29 56.29 -57.11
CA GLU A 230 69.09 57.55 -57.87
C GLU A 230 67.65 57.69 -58.36
N SER A 231 67.15 58.93 -58.40
CA SER A 231 65.76 59.36 -58.67
C SER A 231 64.69 58.91 -57.64
N ALA A 232 63.86 59.78 -57.06
CA ALA A 232 63.71 61.23 -57.24
C ALA A 232 63.70 61.96 -55.89
N ILE A 233 64.68 62.86 -55.70
CA ILE A 233 64.50 64.03 -54.84
C ILE A 233 63.68 65.03 -55.67
N LEU A 234 62.44 65.29 -55.24
CA LEU A 234 61.77 66.56 -55.51
C LEU A 234 61.25 67.08 -54.18
N LEU A 235 61.94 68.11 -53.69
CA LEU A 235 61.41 69.03 -52.70
C LEU A 235 60.34 69.89 -53.38
N GLU A 236 59.20 70.07 -52.73
CA GLU A 236 58.50 71.35 -52.75
C GLU A 236 58.16 71.74 -51.30
N ASP A 237 58.17 73.05 -51.05
CA ASP A 237 58.57 73.63 -49.76
C ASP A 237 57.42 73.92 -48.78
N GLU A 238 57.85 74.09 -47.52
CA GLU A 238 57.30 74.97 -46.48
C GLU A 238 55.80 75.33 -46.46
N THR A 239 55.18 75.08 -45.31
CA THR A 239 54.69 76.22 -44.49
C THR A 239 54.78 75.92 -43.00
N VAL A 240 55.46 76.79 -42.26
CA VAL A 240 55.58 76.71 -40.80
C VAL A 240 54.53 77.61 -40.15
N HIS A 241 53.61 77.02 -39.37
CA HIS A 241 52.83 77.76 -38.37
C HIS A 241 52.67 77.00 -37.05
N GLN A 242 53.23 77.57 -36.00
CA GLN A 242 52.89 77.33 -34.58
C GLN A 242 52.10 78.54 -34.05
N PRO A 243 51.50 78.50 -32.85
CA PRO A 243 50.78 77.38 -32.23
C PRO A 243 49.41 77.84 -31.66
N LYS A 244 48.52 76.88 -31.32
CA LYS A 244 47.50 77.01 -30.25
C LYS A 244 46.83 75.66 -29.95
N ASN A 245 47.00 75.19 -28.72
CA ASN A 245 46.23 74.09 -28.11
C ASN A 245 44.75 74.50 -27.97
N PRO A 246 43.76 73.57 -27.82
CA PRO A 246 43.92 72.24 -27.22
C PRO A 246 43.15 71.07 -27.90
N THR A 247 43.28 69.90 -27.27
CA THR A 247 42.55 68.63 -27.55
C THR A 247 43.05 67.89 -28.79
N VAL A 248 43.94 66.93 -28.57
CA VAL A 248 44.28 65.92 -29.56
C VAL A 248 43.58 64.62 -29.16
N GLU A 249 42.36 64.43 -29.67
CA GLU A 249 41.91 63.08 -29.96
C GLU A 249 42.85 62.55 -31.05
N MET A 250 43.81 61.70 -30.68
CA MET A 250 44.57 60.97 -31.71
C MET A 250 43.63 59.92 -32.30
N ALA A 251 42.95 60.28 -33.38
CA ALA A 251 42.54 59.28 -34.36
C ALA A 251 43.83 58.62 -34.87
N TRP A 252 43.96 57.32 -34.66
CA TRP A 252 45.09 56.56 -35.21
C TRP A 252 44.75 56.35 -36.68
N ASP A 253 45.44 57.09 -37.54
CA ASP A 253 45.29 56.96 -38.98
C ASP A 253 45.89 55.62 -39.40
N ASP A 254 45.01 54.60 -39.53
CA ASP A 254 45.29 53.27 -40.08
C ASP A 254 45.51 53.34 -41.60
N SER A 255 46.28 54.32 -42.05
CA SER A 255 46.95 54.31 -43.34
C SER A 255 48.04 53.23 -43.32
N GLU A 256 47.60 51.97 -43.46
CA GLU A 256 48.45 50.83 -43.76
C GLU A 256 49.23 51.12 -45.05
N LEU A 257 50.53 51.39 -44.90
CA LEU A 257 51.49 51.17 -45.98
C LEU A 257 51.61 49.66 -46.18
N VAL A 258 50.64 49.11 -46.93
CA VAL A 258 50.72 47.77 -47.51
C VAL A 258 51.87 47.80 -48.51
N LEU A 259 53.03 47.36 -48.05
CA LEU A 259 54.11 46.94 -48.93
C LEU A 259 53.77 45.52 -49.38
N ASP A 260 53.33 45.37 -50.62
CA ASP A 260 53.16 44.07 -51.25
C ASP A 260 54.52 43.35 -51.28
N LEU A 261 54.68 42.39 -50.37
CA LEU A 261 55.86 41.54 -50.24
C LEU A 261 55.67 40.30 -51.11
N ASP A 262 56.40 40.21 -52.22
CA ASP A 262 56.45 39.01 -53.05
C ASP A 262 57.18 37.86 -52.32
N PHE A 263 56.43 37.11 -51.49
CA PHE A 263 56.95 35.95 -50.75
C PHE A 263 57.50 34.81 -51.65
N GLU A 264 57.15 34.82 -52.94
CA GLU A 264 57.67 33.89 -53.96
C GLU A 264 59.15 34.15 -54.33
N ALA A 265 59.69 35.33 -54.02
CA ALA A 265 61.10 35.69 -54.31
C ALA A 265 62.09 35.34 -53.17
N LEU A 266 61.62 34.74 -52.07
CA LEU A 266 62.42 34.43 -50.88
C LEU A 266 63.15 33.07 -51.00
N THR A 267 64.32 32.96 -50.37
CA THR A 267 65.03 31.67 -50.28
C THR A 267 64.33 30.69 -49.34
N THR A 268 64.56 29.39 -49.53
CA THR A 268 63.98 28.33 -48.68
C THR A 268 64.40 28.45 -47.21
N GLU A 269 65.60 28.93 -46.91
CA GLU A 269 66.06 29.21 -45.55
C GLU A 269 65.36 30.42 -44.92
N GLN A 270 65.06 31.47 -45.68
CA GLN A 270 64.28 32.61 -45.17
C GLN A 270 62.82 32.18 -44.89
N GLN A 271 62.22 31.41 -45.80
CA GLN A 271 60.88 30.87 -45.60
C GLN A 271 60.80 29.92 -44.39
N SER A 272 61.87 29.20 -44.03
CA SER A 272 61.88 28.38 -42.81
C SER A 272 61.97 29.23 -41.53
N ARG A 273 62.81 30.28 -41.50
CA ARG A 273 62.92 31.17 -40.32
C ARG A 273 61.63 31.94 -40.02
N ILE A 274 60.95 32.44 -41.05
CA ILE A 274 59.64 33.09 -40.89
C ILE A 274 58.61 32.11 -40.29
N ARG A 275 58.61 30.84 -40.72
CA ARG A 275 57.73 29.79 -40.14
C ARG A 275 58.09 29.47 -38.69
N GLU A 276 59.38 29.42 -38.34
CA GLU A 276 59.82 29.21 -36.95
C GLU A 276 59.35 30.34 -36.02
N ILE A 277 59.39 31.60 -36.48
CA ILE A 277 58.85 32.76 -35.75
C ILE A 277 57.34 32.60 -35.55
N ASP A 278 56.59 32.27 -36.60
CA ASP A 278 55.12 32.12 -36.53
C ASP A 278 54.69 30.97 -35.62
N VAL A 279 55.33 29.81 -35.72
CA VAL A 279 55.06 28.65 -34.84
C VAL A 279 55.40 28.97 -33.38
N ALA A 280 56.47 29.73 -33.11
CA ALA A 280 56.83 30.12 -31.75
C ALA A 280 55.82 31.12 -31.14
N GLU A 281 55.23 32.00 -31.94
CA GLU A 281 54.20 32.94 -31.49
C GLU A 281 52.84 32.27 -31.29
N ASP A 282 52.42 31.42 -32.23
CA ASP A 282 51.18 30.67 -32.12
C ASP A 282 51.20 29.68 -30.94
N ARG A 283 52.37 29.10 -30.61
CA ARG A 283 52.56 28.29 -29.39
C ARG A 283 52.36 29.10 -28.11
N ARG A 284 52.94 30.31 -28.01
CA ARG A 284 52.79 31.21 -26.86
C ARG A 284 51.35 31.68 -26.68
N LYS A 285 50.66 32.00 -27.79
CA LYS A 285 49.23 32.35 -27.79
C LYS A 285 48.38 31.17 -27.32
N LEU A 286 48.65 29.95 -27.81
CA LEU A 286 47.94 28.74 -27.37
C LEU A 286 48.15 28.44 -25.88
N GLU A 287 49.37 28.61 -25.36
CA GLU A 287 49.67 28.49 -23.92
C GLU A 287 48.80 29.46 -23.11
N ALA A 288 48.79 30.76 -23.46
CA ALA A 288 47.98 31.78 -22.79
C ALA A 288 46.46 31.51 -22.86
N LEU A 289 45.95 31.06 -24.02
CA LEU A 289 44.55 30.67 -24.18
C LEU A 289 44.20 29.44 -23.34
N SER A 290 45.10 28.46 -23.26
CA SER A 290 44.87 27.22 -22.50
C SER A 290 44.79 27.46 -20.99
N GLU A 291 45.54 28.41 -20.46
CA GLU A 291 45.45 28.81 -19.05
C GLU A 291 44.19 29.64 -18.78
N ARG A 292 43.86 30.59 -19.66
CA ARG A 292 42.68 31.46 -19.51
C ARG A 292 41.37 30.67 -19.53
N TYR A 293 41.29 29.64 -20.36
CA TYR A 293 40.08 28.85 -20.60
C TYR A 293 40.21 27.39 -20.13
N ALA A 294 41.01 27.13 -19.09
CA ALA A 294 41.30 25.78 -18.59
C ALA A 294 40.06 24.89 -18.38
N ALA A 295 38.96 25.45 -17.89
CA ALA A 295 37.69 24.75 -17.68
C ALA A 295 36.92 24.42 -18.99
N ALA A 296 37.12 25.18 -20.06
CA ALA A 296 36.53 24.90 -21.37
C ALA A 296 37.29 23.78 -22.11
N LEU A 297 38.58 23.57 -21.81
CA LEU A 297 39.42 22.54 -22.46
C LEU A 297 38.91 21.11 -22.26
N THR A 298 38.11 20.86 -21.21
CA THR A 298 37.54 19.54 -20.92
C THR A 298 36.24 19.24 -21.67
N ARG A 299 35.67 20.19 -22.42
CA ARG A 299 34.47 19.95 -23.25
C ARG A 299 34.80 19.13 -24.48
N SER A 300 33.93 18.17 -24.82
CA SER A 300 34.07 17.27 -25.97
C SER A 300 34.27 17.99 -27.31
N GLU A 301 33.62 19.15 -27.47
CA GLU A 301 33.72 20.01 -28.67
C GLU A 301 35.09 20.66 -28.83
N VAL A 302 35.80 20.91 -27.72
CA VAL A 302 37.10 21.61 -27.68
C VAL A 302 38.27 20.62 -27.72
N VAL A 303 38.13 19.43 -27.12
CA VAL A 303 39.20 18.41 -27.03
C VAL A 303 39.73 18.00 -28.42
N GLY A 304 38.84 17.77 -29.40
CA GLY A 304 39.25 17.40 -30.76
C GLY A 304 40.07 18.49 -31.47
N PRO A 305 39.53 19.72 -31.60
CA PRO A 305 40.27 20.87 -32.12
C PRO A 305 41.59 21.14 -31.39
N LEU A 306 41.62 21.07 -30.06
CA LEU A 306 42.83 21.26 -29.26
C LEU A 306 43.94 20.26 -29.61
N VAL A 307 43.60 18.99 -29.82
CA VAL A 307 44.58 17.96 -30.22
C VAL A 307 45.13 18.25 -31.62
N ALA A 308 44.27 18.63 -32.57
CA ALA A 308 44.70 18.99 -33.92
C ALA A 308 45.61 20.23 -33.93
N VAL A 309 45.22 21.29 -33.23
CA VAL A 309 45.97 22.55 -33.08
C VAL A 309 47.34 22.32 -32.43
N ARG A 310 47.45 21.42 -31.44
CA ARG A 310 48.74 21.03 -30.84
C ARG A 310 49.61 20.20 -31.79
N ALA A 311 49.02 19.23 -32.49
CA ALA A 311 49.75 18.38 -33.44
C ALA A 311 50.34 19.19 -34.62
N ASP A 312 49.59 20.18 -35.12
CA ASP A 312 50.06 21.06 -36.18
C ASP A 312 51.27 21.92 -35.73
N LEU A 313 51.25 22.44 -34.49
CA LEU A 313 52.41 23.16 -33.92
C LEU A 313 53.61 22.25 -33.66
N GLU A 314 53.40 21.01 -33.21
CA GLU A 314 54.46 20.01 -33.05
C GLU A 314 55.07 19.59 -34.39
N ALA A 315 54.28 19.62 -35.47
CA ALA A 315 54.73 19.41 -36.85
C ALA A 315 55.42 20.64 -37.49
N GLY A 316 55.49 21.79 -36.78
CA GLY A 316 56.10 23.02 -37.29
C GLY A 316 55.24 23.76 -38.33
N ILE A 317 53.92 23.56 -38.30
CA ILE A 317 52.95 24.21 -39.21
C ILE A 317 52.37 25.45 -38.49
N PRO A 318 52.49 26.67 -39.05
CA PRO A 318 51.86 27.86 -38.47
C PRO A 318 50.34 27.76 -38.57
N LEU A 319 49.62 28.26 -37.56
CA LEU A 319 48.17 28.08 -37.44
C LEU A 319 47.38 29.24 -38.02
N GLY A 320 47.85 30.48 -37.84
CA GLY A 320 47.21 31.68 -38.36
C GLY A 320 45.73 31.77 -37.98
N GLU A 321 44.85 31.91 -38.99
CA GLU A 321 43.39 32.00 -38.81
C GLU A 321 42.79 30.83 -38.02
N ARG A 322 43.38 29.63 -38.09
CA ARG A 322 42.88 28.45 -37.35
C ARG A 322 43.03 28.61 -35.84
N LEU A 323 44.04 29.37 -35.37
CA LEU A 323 44.19 29.69 -33.96
C LEU A 323 43.13 30.70 -33.50
N GLY A 324 42.81 31.69 -34.34
CA GLY A 324 41.71 32.64 -34.09
C GLY A 324 40.33 31.95 -34.06
N ALA A 325 40.10 31.00 -34.96
CA ALA A 325 38.89 30.16 -34.95
C ALA A 325 38.80 29.28 -33.68
N PHE A 326 39.92 28.71 -33.23
CA PHE A 326 39.98 27.95 -31.98
C PHE A 326 39.77 28.86 -30.74
N GLU A 327 40.30 30.09 -30.73
CA GLU A 327 40.00 31.08 -29.69
C GLU A 327 38.52 31.44 -29.62
N ALA A 328 37.86 31.59 -30.78
CA ALA A 328 36.41 31.82 -30.83
C ALA A 328 35.63 30.63 -30.23
N GLN A 329 36.00 29.39 -30.57
CA GLN A 329 35.40 28.18 -29.99
C GLN A 329 35.61 28.11 -28.47
N LEU A 330 36.80 28.48 -27.96
CA LEU A 330 37.05 28.54 -26.51
C LEU A 330 36.18 29.59 -25.80
N LYS A 331 35.99 30.76 -26.41
CA LYS A 331 35.13 31.83 -25.88
C LYS A 331 33.67 31.40 -25.83
N GLU A 332 33.17 30.77 -26.89
CA GLU A 332 31.81 30.23 -26.98
C GLU A 332 31.57 29.13 -25.93
N ALA A 333 32.45 28.12 -25.89
CA ALA A 333 32.37 27.04 -24.90
C ALA A 333 32.47 27.53 -23.44
N HIS A 334 33.27 28.57 -23.16
CA HIS A 334 33.32 29.19 -21.82
C HIS A 334 32.04 29.98 -21.50
N ALA A 335 31.52 30.75 -22.45
CA ALA A 335 30.26 31.50 -22.27
C ALA A 335 29.07 30.57 -22.00
N GLU A 336 29.02 29.42 -22.68
CA GLU A 336 28.01 28.39 -22.41
C GLU A 336 28.16 27.75 -21.03
N LEU A 337 29.38 27.43 -20.58
CA LEU A 337 29.61 26.93 -19.21
C LEU A 337 29.14 27.94 -18.14
N VAL A 338 29.40 29.24 -18.36
CA VAL A 338 28.93 30.30 -17.45
C VAL A 338 27.40 30.44 -17.51
N ALA A 339 26.77 30.27 -18.67
CA ALA A 339 25.31 30.26 -18.80
C ALA A 339 24.67 29.03 -18.10
N GLU A 340 25.21 27.83 -18.30
CA GLU A 340 24.77 26.60 -17.65
C GLU A 340 24.85 26.69 -16.12
N THR A 341 26.01 27.13 -15.60
CA THR A 341 26.22 27.29 -14.16
C THR A 341 25.35 28.40 -13.57
N ARG A 342 25.09 29.48 -14.32
CA ARG A 342 24.13 30.52 -13.92
C ARG A 342 22.70 29.99 -13.84
N VAL A 343 22.22 29.22 -14.81
CA VAL A 343 20.88 28.60 -14.77
C VAL A 343 20.77 27.65 -13.57
N ARG A 344 21.81 26.85 -13.29
CA ARG A 344 21.86 26.02 -12.08
C ARG A 344 21.80 26.86 -10.80
N TYR A 345 22.57 27.94 -10.71
CA TYR A 345 22.55 28.87 -9.57
C TYR A 345 21.16 29.50 -9.34
N GLU A 346 20.53 30.01 -10.40
CA GLU A 346 19.18 30.60 -10.33
C GLU A 346 18.16 29.56 -9.86
N TRP A 347 18.26 28.31 -10.33
CA TRP A 347 17.42 27.19 -9.87
C TRP A 347 17.67 26.78 -8.41
N LEU A 348 18.93 26.77 -7.95
CA LEU A 348 19.27 26.49 -6.54
C LEU A 348 18.75 27.59 -5.60
N THR A 349 18.84 28.87 -5.99
CA THR A 349 18.32 29.97 -5.17
C THR A 349 16.79 29.97 -5.10
N GLU A 350 16.09 29.59 -6.18
CA GLU A 350 14.62 29.43 -6.14
C GLU A 350 14.20 28.23 -5.26
N ARG A 351 14.89 27.09 -5.35
CA ARG A 351 14.65 25.94 -4.45
C ARG A 351 14.85 26.29 -2.98
N LEU A 352 15.89 27.07 -2.66
CA LEU A 352 16.16 27.55 -1.29
C LEU A 352 14.99 28.36 -0.72
N ARG A 353 14.34 29.21 -1.53
CA ARG A 353 13.17 30.02 -1.11
C ARG A 353 11.96 29.21 -0.67
N HIS A 354 11.87 27.93 -1.05
CA HIS A 354 10.79 27.03 -0.64
C HIS A 354 11.06 26.29 0.69
N LEU A 355 12.27 26.41 1.24
CA LEU A 355 12.64 25.84 2.53
C LEU A 355 12.29 26.78 3.69
N ALA A 356 11.98 26.21 4.85
CA ALA A 356 11.81 26.98 6.08
C ALA A 356 13.15 27.61 6.54
N PRO A 357 13.17 28.86 7.03
CA PRO A 357 14.39 29.53 7.47
C PRO A 357 15.02 28.82 8.68
N SER A 358 16.32 28.55 8.57
CA SER A 358 17.16 27.87 9.55
C SER A 358 18.61 28.37 9.42
N GLU A 359 19.43 28.24 10.46
CA GLU A 359 20.87 28.52 10.40
C GLU A 359 21.57 27.78 9.24
N LYS A 360 21.13 26.56 8.94
CA LYS A 360 21.63 25.81 7.77
C LYS A 360 21.26 26.51 6.45
N THR A 361 20.03 26.99 6.29
CA THR A 361 19.58 27.64 5.04
C THR A 361 20.20 29.02 4.86
N THR A 362 20.40 29.79 5.93
CA THR A 362 21.10 31.09 5.86
C THR A 362 22.58 30.91 5.50
N SER A 363 23.26 29.92 6.09
CA SER A 363 24.65 29.60 5.70
C SER A 363 24.80 29.15 4.24
N LEU A 364 23.81 28.42 3.71
CA LEU A 364 23.78 27.99 2.31
C LEU A 364 23.44 29.16 1.36
N GLN A 365 22.54 30.06 1.77
CA GLN A 365 22.25 31.28 1.02
C GLN A 365 23.52 32.15 0.90
N ALA A 366 24.23 32.38 2.00
CA ALA A 366 25.49 33.10 2.02
C ALA A 366 26.54 32.50 1.06
N ARG A 367 26.68 31.16 1.04
CA ARG A 367 27.54 30.44 0.09
C ARG A 367 27.10 30.63 -1.37
N LEU A 368 25.79 30.55 -1.64
CA LEU A 368 25.25 30.81 -2.99
C LEU A 368 25.53 32.26 -3.42
N GLU A 369 25.39 33.25 -2.54
CA GLU A 369 25.67 34.66 -2.88
C GLU A 369 27.15 34.89 -3.29
N ILE A 370 28.09 34.20 -2.64
CA ILE A 370 29.52 34.21 -3.02
C ILE A 370 29.73 33.59 -4.42
N ALA A 371 29.08 32.45 -4.69
CA ALA A 371 29.11 31.81 -6.00
C ALA A 371 28.48 32.71 -7.09
N GLY A 372 27.38 33.40 -6.77
CA GLY A 372 26.73 34.36 -7.65
C GLY A 372 27.63 35.55 -8.02
N GLN A 373 28.35 36.12 -7.05
CA GLN A 373 29.31 37.21 -7.31
C GLN A 373 30.50 36.76 -8.17
N THR A 374 30.91 35.49 -8.05
CA THR A 374 31.95 34.85 -8.88
C THR A 374 31.47 34.63 -10.32
N LEU A 375 30.20 34.22 -10.51
CA LEU A 375 29.56 34.12 -11.83
C LEU A 375 29.43 35.48 -12.52
N MET A 376 29.12 36.54 -11.76
CA MET A 376 29.02 37.90 -12.29
C MET A 376 30.36 38.48 -12.79
N SER A 377 31.50 37.94 -12.35
CA SER A 377 32.83 38.25 -12.92
C SER A 377 33.27 37.25 -14.02
N GLY A 378 32.35 36.44 -14.57
CA GLY A 378 32.64 35.48 -15.63
C GLY A 378 33.38 34.21 -15.18
N GLY A 379 33.46 33.96 -13.87
CA GLY A 379 34.08 32.80 -13.27
C GLY A 379 33.14 31.60 -13.11
N LEU A 380 33.73 30.41 -13.02
CA LEU A 380 33.00 29.16 -12.75
C LEU A 380 33.24 28.73 -11.29
N PRO A 381 32.25 28.78 -10.39
CA PRO A 381 32.42 28.38 -9.00
C PRO A 381 32.35 26.85 -8.87
N GLY A 382 33.42 26.23 -8.36
CA GLY A 382 33.47 24.76 -8.15
C GLY A 382 32.46 24.23 -7.12
N GLU A 383 32.07 25.07 -6.15
CA GLU A 383 31.20 24.69 -5.02
C GLU A 383 29.73 24.43 -5.41
N ILE A 384 29.28 24.80 -6.63
CA ILE A 384 27.85 24.70 -7.01
C ILE A 384 27.28 23.28 -6.82
N SER A 385 28.04 22.25 -7.19
CA SER A 385 27.59 20.85 -7.04
C SER A 385 27.57 20.38 -5.58
N GLU A 386 28.43 20.92 -4.72
CA GLU A 386 28.42 20.63 -3.29
C GLU A 386 27.22 21.31 -2.60
N LEU A 387 26.95 22.57 -2.96
CA LEU A 387 25.80 23.34 -2.48
C LEU A 387 24.47 22.72 -2.92
N GLU A 388 24.39 22.18 -4.14
CA GLU A 388 23.25 21.36 -4.57
C GLU A 388 23.07 20.11 -3.69
N GLY A 389 24.16 19.40 -3.38
CA GLY A 389 24.15 18.27 -2.46
C GLY A 389 23.59 18.64 -1.08
N VAL A 390 24.10 19.72 -0.47
CA VAL A 390 23.59 20.20 0.83
C VAL A 390 22.12 20.59 0.72
N LEU A 391 21.70 21.31 -0.34
CA LEU A 391 20.31 21.71 -0.54
C LEU A 391 19.36 20.50 -0.65
N THR A 392 19.74 19.45 -1.39
CA THR A 392 18.93 18.21 -1.46
C THR A 392 18.80 17.51 -0.10
N SER A 393 19.84 17.57 0.75
CA SER A 393 19.77 17.03 2.11
C SER A 393 18.81 17.83 3.00
N LEU A 394 18.80 19.17 2.89
CA LEU A 394 17.87 20.03 3.63
C LEU A 394 16.42 19.83 3.18
N GLU A 395 16.17 19.65 1.88
CA GLU A 395 14.84 19.29 1.38
C GLU A 395 14.36 17.94 1.93
N ALA A 396 15.25 16.95 2.10
CA ALA A 396 14.91 15.66 2.69
C ALA A 396 14.65 15.76 4.21
N GLU A 397 15.47 16.53 4.93
CA GLU A 397 15.22 16.88 6.35
C GLU A 397 13.86 17.58 6.51
N GLU A 398 13.51 18.52 5.62
CA GLU A 398 12.23 19.22 5.74
C GLU A 398 11.03 18.34 5.34
N LYS A 399 11.15 17.52 4.28
CA LYS A 399 10.09 16.55 3.89
C LYS A 399 9.78 15.59 5.03
N THR A 400 10.80 14.97 5.63
CA THR A 400 10.63 14.06 6.77
C THR A 400 10.06 14.79 8.00
N ALA A 401 10.48 16.03 8.28
CA ALA A 401 9.89 16.85 9.35
C ALA A 401 8.41 17.21 9.08
N ARG A 402 8.03 17.51 7.83
CA ARG A 402 6.63 17.75 7.43
C ARG A 402 5.79 16.47 7.58
N GLU A 403 6.26 15.33 7.10
CA GLU A 403 5.60 14.02 7.26
C GLU A 403 5.40 13.63 8.74
N LEU A 404 6.41 13.84 9.59
CA LEU A 404 6.31 13.59 11.03
C LEU A 404 5.26 14.51 11.70
N ARG A 405 5.23 15.80 11.36
CA ARG A 405 4.21 16.75 11.85
C ARG A 405 2.80 16.34 11.38
N GLU A 406 2.65 15.96 10.12
CA GLU A 406 1.38 15.44 9.61
C GLU A 406 0.93 14.17 10.33
N ARG A 407 1.82 13.19 10.52
CA ARG A 407 1.50 11.96 11.27
C ARG A 407 1.09 12.28 12.70
N GLN A 408 1.80 13.17 13.39
CA GLN A 408 1.41 13.62 14.74
C GLN A 408 0.05 14.32 14.76
N ASN A 409 -0.25 15.15 13.77
CA ASN A 409 -1.55 15.83 13.67
C ASN A 409 -2.69 14.84 13.36
N ARG A 410 -2.47 13.85 12.48
CA ARG A 410 -3.42 12.75 12.24
C ARG A 410 -3.68 11.93 13.50
N LEU A 411 -2.62 11.61 14.27
CA LEU A 411 -2.76 10.91 15.56
C LEU A 411 -3.55 11.74 16.58
N LYS A 412 -3.27 13.04 16.71
CA LYS A 412 -4.05 13.95 17.58
C LYS A 412 -5.54 14.01 17.18
N ALA A 413 -5.84 14.19 15.89
CA ALA A 413 -7.21 14.19 15.39
C ALA A 413 -7.92 12.83 15.62
N SER A 414 -7.22 11.71 15.45
CA SER A 414 -7.76 10.39 15.77
C SER A 414 -7.98 10.16 17.27
N LEU A 415 -7.23 10.84 18.13
CA LEU A 415 -7.45 10.87 19.58
C LEU A 415 -8.71 11.68 19.90
N GLU A 416 -8.83 12.89 19.37
CA GLU A 416 -9.99 13.77 19.60
C GLU A 416 -11.30 13.13 19.12
N THR A 417 -11.31 12.49 17.94
CA THR A 417 -12.47 11.72 17.46
C THR A 417 -12.79 10.54 18.39
N LEU A 418 -11.78 9.80 18.87
CA LEU A 418 -11.99 8.72 19.84
C LEU A 418 -12.49 9.23 21.20
N ARG A 419 -12.13 10.45 21.64
CA ARG A 419 -12.72 11.10 22.84
C ARG A 419 -14.20 11.36 22.64
N LEU A 420 -14.58 11.97 21.52
CA LEU A 420 -15.96 12.30 21.20
C LEU A 420 -16.83 11.04 21.02
N GLU A 421 -16.32 10.01 20.34
CA GLU A 421 -16.98 8.71 20.21
C GLU A 421 -17.19 8.05 21.58
N ALA A 422 -16.17 8.07 22.46
CA ALA A 422 -16.25 7.51 23.80
C ALA A 422 -17.26 8.23 24.69
N GLU A 423 -17.20 9.56 24.76
CA GLU A 423 -18.13 10.37 25.56
C GLU A 423 -19.59 10.20 25.10
N ALA A 424 -19.82 10.12 23.78
CA ALA A 424 -21.15 9.89 23.23
C ALA A 424 -21.68 8.49 23.58
N ALA A 425 -20.89 7.43 23.35
CA ALA A 425 -21.28 6.05 23.59
C ALA A 425 -21.48 5.71 25.07
N LEU A 426 -20.67 6.31 25.95
CA LEU A 426 -20.73 6.09 27.40
C LEU A 426 -21.68 7.05 28.13
N SER A 427 -22.27 8.03 27.44
CA SER A 427 -23.24 8.97 28.02
C SER A 427 -24.44 8.32 28.76
N PRO A 428 -24.99 7.15 28.37
CA PRO A 428 -26.08 6.51 29.11
C PRO A 428 -25.64 5.85 30.42
N TYR A 429 -24.33 5.65 30.61
CA TYR A 429 -23.70 4.86 31.67
C TYR A 429 -22.90 5.74 32.67
N ARG A 430 -23.12 7.06 32.64
CA ARG A 430 -22.58 7.98 33.66
C ARG A 430 -23.04 7.53 35.05
N ASN A 431 -22.22 7.80 36.07
CA ASN A 431 -22.31 7.32 37.46
C ASN A 431 -21.84 5.87 37.71
N GLN A 432 -21.33 5.13 36.71
CA GLN A 432 -20.57 3.89 36.95
C GLN A 432 -19.06 4.20 37.09
N ALA A 433 -18.44 3.69 38.16
CA ALA A 433 -17.04 4.01 38.49
C ALA A 433 -16.04 3.59 37.40
N GLU A 434 -16.26 2.45 36.75
CA GLU A 434 -15.38 1.94 35.68
C GLU A 434 -15.40 2.83 34.43
N VAL A 435 -16.58 3.39 34.12
CA VAL A 435 -16.78 4.34 33.02
C VAL A 435 -16.07 5.68 33.30
N GLU A 436 -16.15 6.17 34.53
CA GLU A 436 -15.49 7.42 34.94
C GLU A 436 -13.96 7.27 34.95
N VAL A 437 -13.43 6.15 35.45
CA VAL A 437 -11.99 5.83 35.38
C VAL A 437 -11.54 5.74 33.92
N PHE A 438 -12.29 5.06 33.04
CA PHE A 438 -11.92 4.98 31.64
C PHE A 438 -11.87 6.36 30.96
N LEU A 439 -12.90 7.18 31.12
CA LEU A 439 -12.94 8.54 30.56
C LEU A 439 -11.79 9.42 31.06
N ALA A 440 -11.42 9.33 32.35
CA ALA A 440 -10.26 10.03 32.90
C ALA A 440 -8.92 9.53 32.32
N THR A 441 -8.74 8.22 32.14
CA THR A 441 -7.52 7.71 31.48
C THR A 441 -7.43 8.13 30.00
N LEU A 442 -8.57 8.40 29.37
CA LEU A 442 -8.69 8.77 27.97
C LEU A 442 -8.49 10.28 27.75
N SER A 443 -8.84 11.15 28.71
CA SER A 443 -8.48 12.57 28.68
C SER A 443 -6.97 12.79 28.77
N ASP A 444 -6.27 11.94 29.52
CA ASP A 444 -4.84 12.10 29.81
C ASP A 444 -3.92 11.32 28.84
N LEU A 445 -4.52 10.54 27.92
CA LEU A 445 -3.80 9.70 26.96
C LEU A 445 -2.92 10.53 26.00
N PRO A 446 -1.65 10.15 25.75
CA PRO A 446 -0.83 10.76 24.71
C PRO A 446 -1.21 10.28 23.30
N ALA A 447 -0.97 11.11 22.28
CA ALA A 447 -1.25 10.82 20.87
C ALA A 447 -0.23 9.83 20.25
N LEU A 448 -0.27 8.58 20.71
CA LEU A 448 0.56 7.46 20.25
C LEU A 448 -0.30 6.34 19.66
N GLU A 449 0.18 5.72 18.59
CA GLU A 449 -0.57 4.71 17.83
C GLU A 449 -0.95 3.47 18.69
N ASP A 450 0.01 2.92 19.44
CA ASP A 450 -0.22 1.81 20.38
C ASP A 450 -1.12 2.18 21.57
N ALA A 451 -1.18 3.46 21.94
CA ALA A 451 -2.04 3.94 23.02
C ALA A 451 -3.50 4.05 22.52
N LEU A 452 -3.69 4.61 21.33
CA LEU A 452 -4.99 4.69 20.65
C LEU A 452 -5.58 3.30 20.37
N GLY A 453 -4.77 2.36 19.87
CA GLY A 453 -5.22 0.99 19.62
C GLY A 453 -5.68 0.29 20.90
N ARG A 454 -4.95 0.45 22.02
CA ARG A 454 -5.35 -0.09 23.33
C ARG A 454 -6.62 0.58 23.87
N ALA A 455 -6.72 1.90 23.81
CA ALA A 455 -7.91 2.65 24.26
C ALA A 455 -9.17 2.26 23.46
N ARG A 456 -9.04 2.05 22.14
CA ARG A 456 -10.16 1.61 21.28
C ARG A 456 -10.62 0.19 21.61
N ASN A 457 -9.69 -0.72 21.90
CA ASN A 457 -10.01 -2.08 22.33
C ASN A 457 -10.69 -2.06 23.72
N GLN A 458 -10.18 -1.27 24.67
CA GLN A 458 -10.77 -1.10 26.01
C GLN A 458 -12.18 -0.49 25.95
N LEU A 459 -12.41 0.52 25.12
CA LEU A 459 -13.76 1.03 24.84
C LEU A 459 -14.67 -0.10 24.36
N SER A 460 -14.22 -0.91 23.39
CA SER A 460 -15.03 -1.98 22.83
C SER A 460 -15.37 -3.05 23.87
N SER A 461 -14.44 -3.44 24.74
CA SER A 461 -14.72 -4.41 25.80
C SER A 461 -15.71 -3.86 26.82
N LEU A 462 -15.49 -2.63 27.32
CA LEU A 462 -16.39 -1.97 28.26
C LEU A 462 -17.81 -1.83 27.67
N LEU A 463 -17.95 -1.40 26.41
CA LEU A 463 -19.26 -1.33 25.76
C LEU A 463 -19.93 -2.72 25.63
N THR A 464 -19.17 -3.80 25.39
CA THR A 464 -19.75 -5.16 25.40
C THR A 464 -20.13 -5.65 26.79
N GLU A 465 -19.42 -5.24 27.84
CA GLU A 465 -19.72 -5.60 29.23
C GLU A 465 -20.98 -4.85 29.70
N LEU A 466 -21.05 -3.54 29.45
CA LEU A 466 -22.23 -2.70 29.75
C LEU A 466 -23.47 -3.10 28.94
N ALA A 467 -23.29 -3.51 27.68
CA ALA A 467 -24.38 -4.06 26.88
C ALA A 467 -24.91 -5.37 27.50
N LYS A 468 -24.02 -6.29 27.92
CA LYS A 468 -24.41 -7.51 28.62
C LYS A 468 -25.11 -7.22 29.95
N GLU A 469 -24.62 -6.29 30.76
CA GLU A 469 -25.31 -5.93 32.01
C GLU A 469 -26.72 -5.40 31.75
N ARG A 470 -26.89 -4.54 30.73
CA ARG A 470 -28.19 -4.02 30.33
C ARG A 470 -29.11 -5.09 29.75
N GLU A 471 -28.57 -6.04 29.01
CA GLU A 471 -29.29 -7.23 28.53
C GLU A 471 -29.67 -8.14 29.70
N GLU A 472 -28.80 -8.40 30.68
CA GLU A 472 -29.09 -9.15 31.89
C GLU A 472 -30.18 -8.49 32.75
N GLU A 473 -30.15 -7.16 32.92
CA GLU A 473 -31.22 -6.43 33.60
C GLU A 473 -32.53 -6.46 32.81
N GLY A 474 -32.46 -6.33 31.49
CA GLY A 474 -33.61 -6.41 30.57
C GLY A 474 -34.27 -7.79 30.61
N LEU A 475 -33.48 -8.85 30.45
CA LEU A 475 -33.87 -10.25 30.58
C LEU A 475 -34.36 -10.56 32.00
N GLY A 476 -33.73 -9.98 33.02
CA GLY A 476 -34.18 -10.04 34.41
C GLY A 476 -35.59 -9.47 34.58
N ARG A 477 -35.84 -8.24 34.14
CA ARG A 477 -37.18 -7.62 34.19
C ARG A 477 -38.20 -8.36 33.30
N MET A 478 -37.79 -8.82 32.12
CA MET A 478 -38.65 -9.63 31.24
C MET A 478 -38.99 -10.99 31.86
N SER A 479 -38.05 -11.67 32.50
CA SER A 479 -38.28 -12.95 33.18
C SER A 479 -39.16 -12.79 34.42
N LEU A 480 -38.98 -11.72 35.20
CA LEU A 480 -39.89 -11.40 36.31
C LEU A 480 -41.29 -11.02 35.81
N ARG A 481 -41.40 -10.24 34.73
CA ARG A 481 -42.69 -9.92 34.09
C ARG A 481 -43.37 -11.17 33.54
N ALA A 482 -42.63 -12.04 32.87
CA ALA A 482 -43.12 -13.32 32.37
C ALA A 482 -43.55 -14.25 33.51
N ALA A 483 -42.78 -14.34 34.60
CA ALA A 483 -43.14 -15.12 35.78
C ALA A 483 -44.43 -14.60 36.44
N VAL A 484 -44.64 -13.27 36.50
CA VAL A 484 -45.89 -12.67 37.01
C VAL A 484 -47.07 -12.89 36.05
N GLN A 485 -46.85 -12.83 34.73
CA GLN A 485 -47.87 -13.09 33.71
C GLN A 485 -48.24 -14.59 33.62
N ALA A 486 -47.30 -15.49 33.89
CA ALA A 486 -47.51 -16.94 33.93
C ALA A 486 -48.23 -17.43 35.20
N LEU A 487 -48.50 -16.56 36.17
CA LEU A 487 -49.38 -16.88 37.31
C LEU A 487 -50.85 -16.95 36.82
N PRO A 488 -51.63 -17.95 37.26
CA PRO A 488 -53.00 -18.16 36.77
C PRO A 488 -53.94 -17.04 37.26
N PRO A 489 -55.02 -16.71 36.52
CA PRO A 489 -56.00 -15.69 36.91
C PRO A 489 -56.89 -16.21 38.04
N LEU A 490 -56.42 -16.06 39.28
CA LEU A 490 -57.16 -16.35 40.51
C LEU A 490 -57.32 -15.07 41.31
N GLU A 491 -58.55 -14.73 41.72
CA GLU A 491 -58.89 -13.55 42.53
C GLU A 491 -57.91 -13.24 43.68
N PRO A 492 -57.47 -14.19 44.53
CA PRO A 492 -56.54 -13.89 45.63
C PRO A 492 -55.13 -13.44 45.19
N LEU A 493 -54.75 -13.60 43.92
CA LEU A 493 -53.40 -13.26 43.42
C LEU A 493 -53.33 -11.88 42.74
N GLU A 494 -54.45 -11.31 42.29
CA GLU A 494 -54.44 -10.18 41.35
C GLU A 494 -53.81 -8.90 41.91
N ALA A 495 -54.16 -8.53 43.14
CA ALA A 495 -53.57 -7.37 43.83
C ALA A 495 -52.04 -7.51 43.99
N GLY A 496 -51.55 -8.73 44.21
CA GLY A 496 -50.13 -9.05 44.27
C GLY A 496 -49.43 -8.84 42.93
N LYS A 497 -50.04 -9.30 41.81
CA LYS A 497 -49.49 -9.13 40.46
C LYS A 497 -49.37 -7.65 40.07
N GLN A 498 -50.42 -6.86 40.31
CA GLN A 498 -50.45 -5.42 39.97
C GLN A 498 -49.33 -4.64 40.68
N ALA A 499 -49.09 -4.93 41.96
CA ALA A 499 -48.03 -4.30 42.74
C ALA A 499 -46.60 -4.60 42.21
N VAL A 500 -46.38 -5.76 41.58
CA VAL A 500 -45.08 -6.08 40.94
C VAL A 500 -44.95 -5.38 39.60
N LEU A 501 -45.99 -5.40 38.76
CA LEU A 501 -45.95 -4.78 37.43
C LEU A 501 -45.61 -3.29 37.52
N LEU A 502 -46.25 -2.55 38.43
CA LEU A 502 -45.97 -1.13 38.68
C LEU A 502 -44.53 -0.84 39.14
N ARG A 503 -43.89 -1.79 39.83
CA ARG A 503 -42.48 -1.65 40.27
C ARG A 503 -41.47 -2.04 39.19
N LEU A 504 -41.83 -2.96 38.30
CA LEU A 504 -41.00 -3.33 37.13
C LEU A 504 -40.96 -2.22 36.06
N GLU A 505 -41.92 -1.31 36.05
CA GLU A 505 -41.96 -0.14 35.17
C GLU A 505 -41.05 1.02 35.62
N GLN A 506 -40.60 1.01 36.89
CA GLN A 506 -39.69 2.02 37.42
C GLN A 506 -38.22 1.63 37.17
N PRO A 507 -37.34 2.56 36.74
CA PRO A 507 -35.92 2.29 36.65
C PRO A 507 -35.32 2.13 38.05
N GLY A 508 -34.66 1.00 38.30
CA GLY A 508 -34.02 0.69 39.59
C GLY A 508 -32.81 -0.23 39.43
N THR A 509 -31.97 -0.26 40.47
CA THR A 509 -30.70 -0.99 40.53
C THR A 509 -30.88 -2.51 40.63
N ARG A 510 -29.81 -3.27 40.35
CA ARG A 510 -29.74 -4.74 40.49
C ARG A 510 -30.24 -5.27 41.85
N GLU A 511 -30.02 -4.53 42.93
CA GLU A 511 -30.53 -4.84 44.27
C GLU A 511 -32.06 -4.78 44.37
N SER A 512 -32.71 -3.85 43.67
CA SER A 512 -34.17 -3.77 43.63
C SER A 512 -34.76 -4.96 42.89
N LEU A 513 -34.12 -5.43 41.80
CA LEU A 513 -34.51 -6.64 41.06
C LEU A 513 -34.42 -7.90 41.95
N ALA A 514 -33.36 -8.04 42.76
CA ALA A 514 -33.24 -9.15 43.71
C ALA A 514 -34.36 -9.13 44.78
N SER A 515 -34.73 -7.94 45.29
CA SER A 515 -35.85 -7.79 46.21
C SER A 515 -37.21 -8.15 45.55
N LEU A 516 -37.41 -7.76 44.29
CA LEU A 516 -38.60 -8.06 43.52
C LEU A 516 -38.69 -9.55 43.17
N GLN A 517 -37.57 -10.19 42.81
CA GLN A 517 -37.50 -11.64 42.59
C GLN A 517 -37.92 -12.41 43.84
N THR A 518 -37.45 -12.00 45.03
CA THR A 518 -37.84 -12.61 46.30
C THR A 518 -39.36 -12.51 46.54
N TYR A 519 -39.96 -11.36 46.22
CA TYR A 519 -41.41 -11.16 46.34
C TYR A 519 -42.20 -11.96 45.29
N VAL A 520 -41.76 -11.99 44.02
CA VAL A 520 -42.37 -12.83 42.97
C VAL A 520 -42.32 -14.30 43.34
N ASN A 521 -41.21 -14.80 43.88
CA ASN A 521 -41.09 -16.17 44.37
C ASN A 521 -42.16 -16.48 45.43
N SER A 522 -42.45 -15.56 46.36
CA SER A 522 -43.52 -15.75 47.35
C SER A 522 -44.93 -15.85 46.72
N LEU A 523 -45.22 -15.06 45.68
CA LEU A 523 -46.48 -15.15 44.93
C LEU A 523 -46.59 -16.47 44.15
N THR A 524 -45.49 -16.94 43.54
CA THR A 524 -45.47 -18.24 42.85
C THR A 524 -45.72 -19.40 43.82
N ALA A 525 -45.16 -19.36 45.04
CA ALA A 525 -45.42 -20.37 46.05
C ALA A 525 -46.89 -20.41 46.48
N HIS A 526 -47.53 -19.24 46.65
CA HIS A 526 -48.96 -19.16 46.96
C HIS A 526 -49.84 -19.72 45.82
N ALA A 527 -49.51 -19.41 44.56
CA ALA A 527 -50.21 -19.96 43.41
C ALA A 527 -50.08 -21.49 43.29
N ARG A 528 -48.90 -22.07 43.63
CA ARG A 528 -48.67 -23.53 43.55
C ARG A 528 -49.59 -24.29 44.51
N ALA A 529 -49.76 -23.77 45.72
CA ALA A 529 -50.67 -24.37 46.72
C ALA A 529 -52.13 -24.39 46.22
N LEU A 530 -52.59 -23.33 45.56
CA LEU A 530 -53.96 -23.25 45.03
C LEU A 530 -54.19 -24.22 43.86
N VAL A 531 -53.29 -24.27 42.88
CA VAL A 531 -53.44 -25.18 41.72
C VAL A 531 -53.33 -26.65 42.13
N ALA A 532 -52.42 -27.00 43.04
CA ALA A 532 -52.30 -28.37 43.56
C ALA A 532 -53.64 -28.86 44.15
N SER A 533 -54.27 -28.05 45.02
CA SER A 533 -55.56 -28.40 45.63
C SER A 533 -56.69 -28.64 44.61
N ARG A 534 -56.64 -28.01 43.43
CA ARG A 534 -57.60 -28.25 42.33
C ARG A 534 -57.31 -29.54 41.58
N LEU A 535 -56.05 -29.81 41.23
CA LEU A 535 -55.66 -31.04 40.53
C LEU A 535 -56.03 -32.30 41.34
N ASP A 536 -55.87 -32.25 42.66
CA ASP A 536 -56.26 -33.36 43.56
C ASP A 536 -57.75 -33.69 43.47
N THR A 537 -58.63 -32.69 43.32
CA THR A 537 -60.08 -32.92 43.15
C THR A 537 -60.45 -33.55 41.80
N LEU A 538 -59.64 -33.31 40.76
CA LEU A 538 -59.87 -33.86 39.41
C LEU A 538 -59.34 -35.29 39.27
N GLU A 539 -58.26 -35.65 39.97
CA GLU A 539 -57.80 -37.04 40.05
C GLU A 539 -58.82 -37.96 40.74
N ALA A 540 -59.48 -37.48 41.80
CA ALA A 540 -60.58 -38.19 42.43
C ALA A 540 -61.78 -38.41 41.48
N ARG A 541 -62.05 -37.46 40.57
CA ARG A 541 -63.14 -37.56 39.57
C ARG A 541 -62.77 -38.48 38.39
N THR A 542 -61.51 -38.51 37.95
CA THR A 542 -61.06 -39.40 36.86
C THR A 542 -60.99 -40.87 37.28
N SER A 543 -60.39 -41.17 38.43
CA SER A 543 -60.25 -42.54 38.93
C SER A 543 -61.58 -43.27 39.12
N THR A 544 -62.65 -42.56 39.49
CA THR A 544 -64.02 -43.13 39.58
C THR A 544 -64.63 -43.44 38.20
N LEU A 545 -64.29 -42.68 37.16
CA LEU A 545 -64.73 -42.95 35.78
C LEU A 545 -63.95 -44.11 35.14
N GLU A 546 -62.65 -44.22 35.36
CA GLU A 546 -61.85 -45.37 34.88
C GLU A 546 -62.36 -46.70 35.43
N GLN A 547 -62.74 -46.75 36.71
CA GLN A 547 -63.30 -47.96 37.35
C GLN A 547 -64.62 -48.42 36.73
N THR A 548 -65.44 -47.49 36.23
CA THR A 548 -66.76 -47.81 35.64
C THR A 548 -66.67 -48.17 34.17
N LEU A 549 -65.80 -47.49 33.40
CA LEU A 549 -65.61 -47.75 31.98
C LEU A 549 -64.65 -48.92 31.67
N LYS A 550 -63.75 -49.27 32.61
CA LYS A 550 -62.54 -50.11 32.40
C LYS A 550 -61.57 -49.60 31.32
N GLU A 551 -61.85 -48.44 30.75
CA GLU A 551 -60.93 -47.75 29.85
C GLU A 551 -60.07 -46.81 30.67
N SER A 552 -58.76 -46.90 30.50
CA SER A 552 -57.86 -45.88 31.00
C SER A 552 -58.23 -44.54 30.37
N LEU A 553 -58.54 -43.54 31.19
CA LEU A 553 -58.65 -42.14 30.77
C LEU A 553 -57.25 -41.58 30.54
N GLY A 554 -56.44 -42.28 29.75
CA GLY A 554 -55.01 -42.08 29.65
C GLY A 554 -54.63 -40.66 29.22
N GLU A 555 -55.47 -40.00 28.42
CA GLU A 555 -55.26 -38.59 28.05
C GLU A 555 -55.56 -37.63 29.20
N VAL A 556 -56.60 -37.88 30.01
CA VAL A 556 -56.93 -37.05 31.18
C VAL A 556 -55.97 -37.34 32.33
N HIS A 557 -55.58 -38.59 32.56
CA HIS A 557 -54.56 -38.97 33.55
C HIS A 557 -53.17 -38.47 33.13
N LYS A 558 -52.83 -38.47 31.84
CA LYS A 558 -51.63 -37.78 31.32
C LYS A 558 -51.75 -36.26 31.44
N ALA A 559 -52.91 -35.66 31.22
CA ALA A 559 -53.09 -34.22 31.41
C ALA A 559 -52.98 -33.83 32.89
N LEU A 560 -53.49 -34.65 33.81
CA LEU A 560 -53.36 -34.47 35.26
C LEU A 560 -51.94 -34.73 35.75
N SER A 561 -51.28 -35.79 35.28
CA SER A 561 -49.89 -36.07 35.63
C SER A 561 -48.97 -35.02 35.01
N ALA A 562 -49.17 -34.60 33.76
CA ALA A 562 -48.42 -33.51 33.13
C ALA A 562 -48.71 -32.15 33.77
N ALA A 563 -49.93 -31.88 34.29
CA ALA A 563 -50.21 -30.68 35.07
C ALA A 563 -49.55 -30.73 36.46
N ARG A 564 -49.44 -31.91 37.09
CA ARG A 564 -48.70 -32.10 38.35
C ARG A 564 -47.19 -32.06 38.17
N GLU A 565 -46.66 -32.69 37.14
CA GLU A 565 -45.25 -32.63 36.74
C GLU A 565 -44.89 -31.21 36.31
N GLY A 566 -45.77 -30.54 35.54
CA GLY A 566 -45.69 -29.13 35.22
C GLY A 566 -45.66 -28.26 36.48
N LEU A 567 -46.56 -28.49 37.44
CA LEU A 567 -46.57 -27.79 38.74
C LEU A 567 -45.30 -28.05 39.56
N ALA A 568 -44.78 -29.28 39.56
CA ALA A 568 -43.51 -29.64 40.20
C ALA A 568 -42.30 -28.97 39.49
N GLN A 569 -42.37 -28.81 38.17
CA GLN A 569 -41.42 -28.05 37.35
C GLN A 569 -41.67 -26.52 37.42
N GLY A 570 -42.74 -26.08 38.09
CA GLY A 570 -43.06 -24.69 38.36
C GLY A 570 -43.96 -23.98 37.34
N GLN A 571 -44.52 -24.70 36.37
CA GLN A 571 -45.52 -24.22 35.43
C GLN A 571 -46.93 -24.23 36.05
N PHE A 572 -47.72 -23.20 35.79
CA PHE A 572 -49.10 -23.10 36.24
C PHE A 572 -50.05 -23.40 35.10
N SER A 573 -50.45 -24.66 34.96
CA SER A 573 -51.53 -25.04 34.04
C SER A 573 -52.88 -24.67 34.63
N ASP A 574 -53.71 -23.96 33.87
CA ASP A 574 -55.11 -23.78 34.24
C ASP A 574 -55.82 -25.17 34.26
N PRO A 575 -56.61 -25.49 35.31
CA PRO A 575 -57.29 -26.78 35.41
C PRO A 575 -58.54 -26.88 34.52
N ALA A 576 -59.12 -25.76 34.10
CA ALA A 576 -60.33 -25.67 33.28
C ALA A 576 -60.29 -26.48 31.96
N PRO A 577 -59.21 -26.51 31.16
CA PRO A 577 -59.13 -27.41 30.00
C PRO A 577 -59.20 -28.90 30.39
N ILE A 578 -58.65 -29.31 31.54
CA ILE A 578 -58.72 -30.70 32.00
C ILE A 578 -60.14 -31.06 32.44
N GLU A 579 -60.83 -30.12 33.09
CA GLU A 579 -62.26 -30.22 33.40
C GLU A 579 -63.11 -30.39 32.13
N ASN A 580 -62.91 -29.52 31.14
CA ASN A 580 -63.62 -29.59 29.85
C ASN A 580 -63.31 -30.89 29.09
N LEU A 581 -62.05 -31.30 29.01
CA LEU A 581 -61.64 -32.54 28.33
C LEU A 581 -62.26 -33.80 28.98
N LEU A 582 -62.42 -33.80 30.30
CA LEU A 582 -63.09 -34.89 31.03
C LEU A 582 -64.58 -34.96 30.65
N GLU A 583 -65.25 -33.81 30.55
CA GLU A 583 -66.67 -33.72 30.17
C GLU A 583 -66.90 -34.04 28.68
N GLU A 584 -66.02 -33.55 27.80
CA GLU A 584 -65.98 -33.89 26.38
C GLU A 584 -65.70 -35.39 26.17
N PHE A 585 -64.78 -36.00 26.93
CA PHE A 585 -64.52 -37.45 26.86
C PHE A 585 -65.77 -38.25 27.23
N VAL A 586 -66.47 -37.88 28.32
CA VAL A 586 -67.71 -38.56 28.74
C VAL A 586 -68.80 -38.41 27.66
N ALA A 587 -68.92 -37.24 27.03
CA ALA A 587 -69.87 -37.02 25.93
C ALA A 587 -69.49 -37.80 24.66
N ALA A 588 -68.22 -37.76 24.25
CA ALA A 588 -67.69 -38.47 23.10
C ALA A 588 -67.76 -39.98 23.28
N ARG A 589 -67.50 -40.52 24.48
CA ARG A 589 -67.64 -41.94 24.77
C ARG A 589 -69.08 -42.40 24.65
N ARG A 590 -70.07 -41.62 25.13
CA ARG A 590 -71.50 -41.91 24.92
C ARG A 590 -71.84 -42.00 23.43
N ALA A 591 -71.34 -41.09 22.59
CA ALA A 591 -71.55 -41.12 21.14
C ALA A 591 -70.83 -42.31 20.46
N ALA A 592 -69.57 -42.58 20.82
CA ALA A 592 -68.82 -43.71 20.29
C ALA A 592 -69.51 -45.05 20.59
N MET A 593 -70.06 -45.21 21.80
CA MET A 593 -70.80 -46.42 22.19
C MET A 593 -72.09 -46.60 21.39
N THR A 594 -72.81 -45.52 21.02
CA THR A 594 -73.99 -45.65 20.15
C THR A 594 -73.63 -46.00 18.70
N GLU A 595 -72.48 -45.51 18.20
CA GLU A 595 -71.94 -45.91 16.89
C GLU A 595 -71.39 -47.33 16.85
N GLU A 596 -70.63 -47.77 17.85
CA GLU A 596 -70.12 -49.14 17.91
C GLU A 596 -71.27 -50.13 17.88
N LEU A 597 -72.34 -49.85 18.63
CA LEU A 597 -73.57 -50.64 18.62
C LEU A 597 -74.23 -50.71 17.22
N SER A 598 -74.19 -49.65 16.40
CA SER A 598 -74.69 -49.73 15.01
C SER A 598 -73.71 -50.45 14.05
N ARG A 599 -72.40 -50.37 14.30
CA ARG A 599 -71.37 -51.08 13.51
C ARG A 599 -71.40 -52.60 13.76
N TYR A 600 -71.61 -53.04 15.00
CA TYR A 600 -71.78 -54.46 15.32
C TYR A 600 -73.03 -55.04 14.64
N GLU A 601 -74.13 -54.28 14.58
CA GLU A 601 -75.34 -54.61 13.82
C GLU A 601 -75.05 -54.87 12.33
N ILE A 602 -74.27 -53.99 11.68
CA ILE A 602 -73.89 -54.14 10.26
C ILE A 602 -72.92 -55.32 10.04
N ALA A 603 -71.97 -55.54 10.96
CA ALA A 603 -71.00 -56.62 10.84
C ALA A 603 -71.63 -58.01 11.00
N GLY A 604 -72.66 -58.15 11.84
CA GLY A 604 -73.48 -59.36 11.93
C GLY A 604 -74.13 -59.73 10.57
N ARG A 605 -74.44 -58.73 9.73
CA ARG A 605 -75.05 -58.93 8.41
C ARG A 605 -74.06 -59.32 7.32
N SER A 606 -72.80 -58.89 7.37
CA SER A 606 -71.80 -59.20 6.33
C SER A 606 -71.09 -60.54 6.52
N LEU A 607 -71.00 -61.03 7.76
CA LEU A 607 -70.45 -62.35 8.11
C LEU A 607 -71.50 -63.47 8.09
N ARG A 608 -72.60 -63.29 7.34
CA ARG A 608 -73.61 -64.33 7.07
C ARG A 608 -72.97 -65.52 6.36
N GLY A 609 -73.36 -66.72 6.76
CA GLY A 609 -72.69 -67.98 6.40
C GLY A 609 -71.50 -68.34 7.33
N LEU A 610 -71.04 -67.41 8.18
CA LEU A 610 -69.99 -67.65 9.18
C LEU A 610 -70.44 -67.42 10.64
N GLY A 611 -71.68 -66.95 10.89
CA GLY A 611 -72.38 -67.02 12.20
C GLY A 611 -72.73 -65.68 12.90
N GLY A 612 -73.44 -64.76 12.24
CA GLY A 612 -73.59 -63.36 12.71
C GLY A 612 -74.85 -62.97 13.51
N GLU A 613 -75.79 -63.89 13.80
CA GLU A 613 -77.12 -63.52 14.32
C GLU A 613 -77.16 -63.22 15.83
N ASP A 614 -76.43 -63.98 16.67
CA ASP A 614 -76.35 -63.77 18.13
C ASP A 614 -75.78 -62.39 18.52
N LEU A 615 -75.06 -61.75 17.60
CA LEU A 615 -74.44 -60.44 17.79
C LEU A 615 -75.49 -59.31 17.86
N GLU A 616 -76.58 -59.40 17.09
CA GLU A 616 -77.60 -58.33 17.00
C GLU A 616 -78.44 -58.21 18.29
N ALA A 617 -78.62 -59.29 19.06
CA ALA A 617 -79.46 -59.27 20.27
C ALA A 617 -78.81 -58.51 21.44
N ARG A 618 -77.53 -58.75 21.73
CA ARG A 618 -76.80 -58.09 22.83
C ARG A 618 -76.65 -56.58 22.62
N VAL A 619 -76.57 -56.15 21.36
CA VAL A 619 -76.49 -54.73 20.96
C VAL A 619 -77.68 -53.90 21.47
N ASN A 620 -78.90 -54.46 21.48
CA ASN A 620 -80.09 -53.71 21.85
C ASN A 620 -80.20 -53.45 23.37
N GLN A 621 -79.74 -54.38 24.20
CA GLN A 621 -79.75 -54.22 25.67
C GLN A 621 -78.79 -53.11 26.12
N ALA A 622 -77.62 -52.98 25.49
CA ALA A 622 -76.67 -51.92 25.81
C ALA A 622 -77.21 -50.51 25.50
N ARG A 623 -78.02 -50.35 24.44
CA ARG A 623 -78.61 -49.03 24.08
C ARG A 623 -79.52 -48.46 25.17
N SER A 624 -80.22 -49.29 25.96
CA SER A 624 -81.14 -48.77 27.00
C SER A 624 -80.39 -48.10 28.15
N LEU A 625 -79.28 -48.68 28.61
CA LEU A 625 -78.51 -48.15 29.75
C LEU A 625 -77.88 -46.78 29.44
N LEU A 626 -77.39 -46.57 28.21
CA LEU A 626 -76.87 -45.27 27.75
C LEU A 626 -77.91 -44.15 27.87
N SER A 627 -79.20 -44.45 27.70
CA SER A 627 -80.27 -43.45 27.79
C SER A 627 -80.55 -42.96 29.22
N ALA A 628 -80.17 -43.73 30.24
CA ALA A 628 -80.29 -43.36 31.65
C ALA A 628 -79.12 -42.47 32.15
N GLY A 629 -78.12 -42.23 31.31
CA GLY A 629 -76.87 -41.52 31.68
C GLY A 629 -75.78 -42.43 32.23
N GLU A 630 -76.07 -43.71 32.47
CA GLU A 630 -75.08 -44.73 32.84
C GLU A 630 -74.29 -45.23 31.61
N LEU A 631 -73.09 -45.76 31.83
CA LEU A 631 -72.18 -46.22 30.78
C LEU A 631 -72.06 -47.75 30.84
N PRO A 632 -72.67 -48.52 29.92
CA PRO A 632 -72.63 -49.97 29.91
C PRO A 632 -71.34 -50.52 29.28
N ASN A 633 -71.02 -51.78 29.55
CA ASN A 633 -69.84 -52.47 28.98
C ASN A 633 -70.18 -53.21 27.67
N LEU A 634 -69.31 -53.13 26.64
CA LEU A 634 -69.48 -53.76 25.33
C LEU A 634 -68.52 -54.93 25.02
N GLU A 635 -67.59 -55.27 25.92
CA GLU A 635 -66.55 -56.32 25.72
C GLU A 635 -67.09 -57.64 25.14
N GLU A 636 -68.25 -58.07 25.63
CA GLU A 636 -68.89 -59.33 25.21
C GLU A 636 -69.22 -59.37 23.71
N ILE A 637 -69.67 -58.23 23.16
CA ILE A 637 -70.07 -58.08 21.75
C ILE A 637 -68.82 -58.12 20.86
N HIS A 638 -67.75 -57.44 21.27
CA HIS A 638 -66.49 -57.41 20.52
C HIS A 638 -65.85 -58.80 20.37
N SER A 639 -65.86 -59.60 21.45
CA SER A 639 -65.21 -60.92 21.49
C SER A 639 -65.76 -61.89 20.43
N LEU A 640 -67.06 -61.82 20.15
CA LEU A 640 -67.75 -62.65 19.16
C LEU A 640 -67.29 -62.30 17.75
N LEU A 641 -67.20 -61.01 17.40
CA LEU A 641 -66.79 -60.53 16.08
C LEU A 641 -65.31 -60.83 15.78
N ALA A 642 -64.41 -60.68 16.76
CA ALA A 642 -62.98 -60.90 16.57
C ALA A 642 -62.65 -62.35 16.16
N ARG A 643 -63.39 -63.32 16.70
CA ARG A 643 -63.27 -64.74 16.34
C ARG A 643 -63.53 -65.01 14.85
N MET A 644 -64.41 -64.23 14.23
CA MET A 644 -64.87 -64.43 12.85
C MET A 644 -63.95 -63.82 11.78
N ARG A 645 -63.13 -62.81 12.15
CA ARG A 645 -62.19 -62.17 11.20
C ARG A 645 -60.90 -62.95 10.99
N ARG A 646 -60.34 -63.56 12.05
CA ARG A 646 -59.05 -64.27 11.99
C ARG A 646 -59.03 -65.42 10.96
N SER A 647 -60.16 -66.09 10.76
CA SER A 647 -60.32 -67.14 9.75
C SER A 647 -60.17 -66.64 8.30
N GLN A 648 -60.41 -65.35 8.03
CA GLN A 648 -60.31 -64.77 6.69
C GLN A 648 -58.86 -64.41 6.32
N GLU A 649 -58.06 -63.95 7.29
CA GLU A 649 -56.71 -63.44 7.04
C GLU A 649 -55.68 -64.56 6.82
N ALA A 650 -55.82 -65.68 7.53
CA ALA A 650 -54.96 -66.86 7.33
C ALA A 650 -54.93 -67.34 5.87
N LEU A 651 -56.06 -67.22 5.17
CA LEU A 651 -56.21 -67.57 3.75
C LEU A 651 -55.51 -66.59 2.79
N ARG A 652 -55.11 -65.39 3.23
CA ARG A 652 -54.38 -64.43 2.38
C ARG A 652 -52.88 -64.71 2.36
N ALA A 653 -52.30 -64.90 3.55
CA ALA A 653 -50.85 -64.97 3.74
C ALA A 653 -50.22 -66.19 3.04
N GLU A 654 -50.93 -67.33 3.08
CA GLU A 654 -50.56 -68.57 2.37
C GLU A 654 -50.30 -68.34 0.88
N LEU A 655 -51.02 -67.40 0.27
CA LEU A 655 -51.00 -67.16 -1.17
C LEU A 655 -49.88 -66.19 -1.53
N GLY A 656 -49.74 -65.07 -0.83
CA GLY A 656 -48.76 -64.03 -1.16
C GLY A 656 -47.30 -64.51 -1.16
N GLY A 657 -46.89 -65.30 -0.16
CA GLY A 657 -45.52 -65.79 -0.05
C GLY A 657 -45.09 -66.70 -1.21
N ARG A 658 -46.06 -67.43 -1.77
CA ARG A 658 -45.88 -68.29 -2.93
C ARG A 658 -45.72 -67.52 -4.25
N ILE A 659 -46.38 -66.35 -4.43
CA ILE A 659 -46.11 -65.51 -5.61
C ILE A 659 -44.64 -65.02 -5.60
N ASN A 660 -44.14 -64.50 -4.47
CA ASN A 660 -42.87 -63.77 -4.49
C ASN A 660 -41.64 -64.68 -4.69
N ALA A 661 -41.65 -65.88 -4.11
CA ALA A 661 -40.56 -66.85 -4.28
C ALA A 661 -40.29 -67.19 -5.75
N LEU A 662 -41.34 -67.18 -6.57
CA LEU A 662 -41.32 -67.39 -8.03
C LEU A 662 -40.72 -66.18 -8.78
N LEU A 663 -41.04 -64.96 -8.34
CA LEU A 663 -40.59 -63.74 -9.03
C LEU A 663 -39.07 -63.48 -8.86
N GLU A 664 -38.49 -63.83 -7.71
CA GLU A 664 -37.05 -63.64 -7.47
C GLU A 664 -36.18 -64.60 -8.28
N SER A 665 -36.54 -65.88 -8.31
CA SER A 665 -35.82 -66.91 -9.05
C SER A 665 -35.89 -66.68 -10.57
N PHE A 666 -36.93 -66.02 -11.07
CA PHE A 666 -37.01 -65.56 -12.46
C PHE A 666 -35.97 -64.51 -12.84
N GLU A 667 -35.77 -63.45 -12.04
CA GLU A 667 -34.82 -62.38 -12.38
C GLU A 667 -33.36 -62.85 -12.34
N ALA A 668 -33.01 -63.77 -11.43
CA ALA A 668 -31.65 -64.31 -11.30
C ALA A 668 -31.15 -65.02 -12.58
N HIS A 669 -32.04 -65.73 -13.28
CA HIS A 669 -31.70 -66.57 -14.43
C HIS A 669 -31.92 -65.88 -15.80
N LYS A 670 -32.25 -64.59 -15.79
CA LYS A 670 -32.70 -63.83 -16.96
C LYS A 670 -31.60 -63.55 -18.00
N SER A 671 -30.33 -63.50 -17.61
CA SER A 671 -29.23 -63.22 -18.56
C SER A 671 -28.75 -64.44 -19.35
N ALA A 672 -29.38 -65.62 -19.20
CA ALA A 672 -29.12 -66.80 -20.03
C ALA A 672 -29.46 -66.59 -21.51
N GLY A 673 -30.54 -65.86 -21.78
CA GLY A 673 -31.09 -65.63 -23.13
C GLY A 673 -31.75 -66.87 -23.74
N GLY A 674 -33.07 -67.01 -23.62
CA GLY A 674 -33.83 -68.18 -24.14
C GLY A 674 -35.35 -67.94 -24.24
N GLU A 675 -36.08 -68.92 -24.83
CA GLU A 675 -37.54 -68.83 -25.07
C GLU A 675 -38.39 -68.99 -23.79
N THR A 676 -37.91 -69.77 -22.82
CA THR A 676 -38.54 -70.00 -21.50
C THR A 676 -38.87 -68.68 -20.78
N VAL A 677 -37.96 -67.69 -20.85
CA VAL A 677 -38.13 -66.34 -20.28
C VAL A 677 -39.39 -65.64 -20.81
N PHE A 678 -39.73 -65.83 -22.08
CA PHE A 678 -40.87 -65.14 -22.71
C PHE A 678 -42.23 -65.63 -22.21
N ARG A 679 -42.36 -66.90 -21.81
CA ARG A 679 -43.64 -67.47 -21.37
C ARG A 679 -43.94 -67.25 -19.90
N LEU A 680 -42.92 -67.20 -19.04
CA LEU A 680 -43.13 -66.95 -17.61
C LEU A 680 -43.63 -65.51 -17.37
N LYS A 681 -43.14 -64.57 -18.20
CA LYS A 681 -43.31 -63.14 -17.99
C LYS A 681 -44.77 -62.67 -17.79
N PRO A 682 -45.77 -63.04 -18.62
CA PRO A 682 -47.14 -62.52 -18.44
C PRO A 682 -47.87 -63.11 -17.22
N LEU A 683 -47.53 -64.34 -16.80
CA LEU A 683 -48.07 -64.93 -15.57
C LEU A 683 -47.40 -64.33 -14.34
N CYS A 684 -46.10 -64.04 -14.42
CA CYS A 684 -45.43 -63.19 -13.45
C CYS A 684 -46.10 -61.83 -13.38
N ASP A 685 -46.33 -61.14 -14.51
CA ASP A 685 -46.99 -59.82 -14.53
C ASP A 685 -48.40 -59.86 -13.89
N PHE A 686 -49.22 -60.90 -14.16
CA PHE A 686 -50.52 -61.04 -13.50
C PHE A 686 -50.39 -61.36 -12.00
N LEU A 687 -49.55 -62.31 -11.62
CA LEU A 687 -49.38 -62.69 -10.21
C LEU A 687 -48.70 -61.60 -9.40
N GLN A 688 -47.80 -60.82 -9.99
CA GLN A 688 -47.27 -59.57 -9.46
C GLN A 688 -48.44 -58.59 -9.25
N SER A 689 -49.29 -58.36 -10.26
CA SER A 689 -50.49 -57.52 -10.11
C SER A 689 -51.54 -58.02 -9.09
N ALA A 690 -51.56 -59.34 -8.83
CA ALA A 690 -52.52 -59.99 -7.93
C ALA A 690 -51.97 -60.10 -6.49
N SER A 691 -50.67 -60.36 -6.31
CA SER A 691 -49.98 -60.29 -5.03
C SER A 691 -49.97 -58.85 -4.50
N GLU A 692 -49.75 -57.87 -5.39
CA GLU A 692 -49.98 -56.44 -5.12
C GLU A 692 -51.37 -56.13 -4.55
N ARG A 693 -52.39 -56.95 -4.86
CA ARG A 693 -53.81 -56.68 -4.55
C ARG A 693 -54.45 -57.68 -3.60
N LEU A 694 -53.74 -58.74 -3.21
CA LEU A 694 -54.28 -59.91 -2.52
C LEU A 694 -54.96 -59.54 -1.19
N LEU A 695 -54.39 -58.57 -0.48
CA LEU A 695 -54.89 -58.02 0.77
C LEU A 695 -56.28 -57.34 0.67
N ARG A 696 -56.69 -56.90 -0.53
CA ARG A 696 -57.94 -56.13 -0.75
C ARG A 696 -59.13 -57.00 -1.14
N LEU A 697 -58.90 -58.27 -1.43
CA LEU A 697 -59.94 -59.20 -1.87
C LEU A 697 -60.83 -59.62 -0.69
N GLY A 698 -62.14 -59.64 -0.91
CA GLY A 698 -63.12 -60.06 0.09
C GLY A 698 -63.05 -61.56 0.38
N ALA A 699 -63.80 -62.04 1.37
CA ALA A 699 -63.86 -63.47 1.70
C ALA A 699 -64.25 -64.35 0.49
N SER A 700 -64.99 -63.79 -0.48
CA SER A 700 -65.30 -64.42 -1.76
C SER A 700 -64.11 -64.48 -2.71
N SER A 701 -63.47 -63.35 -3.03
CA SER A 701 -62.48 -63.27 -4.12
C SER A 701 -61.05 -63.72 -3.76
N LEU A 702 -60.75 -63.90 -2.47
CA LEU A 702 -59.53 -64.61 -2.04
C LEU A 702 -59.48 -66.05 -2.51
N LEU A 703 -60.64 -66.69 -2.59
CA LEU A 703 -60.78 -68.08 -3.03
C LEU A 703 -60.52 -68.23 -4.54
N GLU A 704 -60.45 -67.11 -5.28
CA GLU A 704 -60.14 -67.06 -6.70
C GLU A 704 -58.62 -66.97 -6.94
N VAL A 705 -57.92 -66.01 -6.32
CA VAL A 705 -56.45 -65.84 -6.48
C VAL A 705 -55.65 -67.04 -5.99
N ARG A 706 -56.18 -67.82 -5.03
CA ARG A 706 -55.56 -69.09 -4.61
C ARG A 706 -55.31 -70.03 -5.78
N ARG A 707 -56.16 -70.01 -6.81
CA ARG A 707 -56.14 -70.96 -7.93
C ARG A 707 -55.11 -70.59 -8.99
N THR A 708 -54.88 -69.30 -9.25
CA THR A 708 -54.01 -68.83 -10.34
C THR A 708 -52.52 -68.90 -10.00
N LEU A 709 -52.19 -68.75 -8.72
CA LEU A 709 -50.85 -68.85 -8.17
C LEU A 709 -50.15 -70.19 -8.53
N GLU A 710 -50.87 -71.29 -8.34
CA GLU A 710 -50.29 -72.64 -8.35
C GLU A 710 -49.88 -73.12 -9.75
N GLU A 711 -50.31 -72.39 -10.79
CA GLU A 711 -49.99 -72.68 -12.19
C GLU A 711 -48.61 -72.14 -12.58
N ALA A 712 -48.20 -70.98 -12.07
CA ALA A 712 -47.00 -70.29 -12.51
C ALA A 712 -45.70 -70.82 -11.85
N GLU A 713 -45.76 -71.29 -10.59
CA GLU A 713 -44.61 -71.84 -9.85
C GLU A 713 -43.90 -72.99 -10.61
N ARG A 714 -44.60 -73.66 -11.52
CA ARG A 714 -44.10 -74.82 -12.29
C ARG A 714 -43.17 -74.46 -13.45
N LEU A 715 -43.29 -73.27 -14.02
CA LEU A 715 -42.56 -72.88 -15.23
C LEU A 715 -41.19 -72.26 -14.92
N GLU A 716 -41.02 -71.66 -13.72
CA GLU A 716 -39.78 -70.98 -13.35
C GLU A 716 -38.60 -71.95 -13.25
N GLY A 717 -38.78 -73.11 -12.58
CA GLY A 717 -37.72 -74.10 -12.38
C GLY A 717 -37.13 -74.73 -13.65
N GLN A 718 -37.70 -74.47 -14.83
CA GLN A 718 -37.09 -74.83 -16.12
C GLN A 718 -35.99 -73.83 -16.55
N LEU A 719 -36.19 -72.53 -16.30
CA LEU A 719 -35.28 -71.46 -16.70
C LEU A 719 -33.92 -71.54 -15.98
N ALA A 720 -33.94 -71.94 -14.70
CA ALA A 720 -32.74 -72.01 -13.86
C ALA A 720 -31.65 -72.95 -14.41
N GLN A 721 -32.04 -73.99 -15.15
CA GLN A 721 -31.13 -74.99 -15.69
C GLN A 721 -30.35 -74.49 -16.91
N GLU A 722 -30.98 -73.65 -17.75
CA GLU A 722 -30.39 -73.11 -18.99
C GLU A 722 -29.26 -72.11 -18.68
N TYR A 723 -29.41 -71.30 -17.62
CA TYR A 723 -28.43 -70.30 -17.18
C TYR A 723 -27.07 -70.87 -16.79
N GLN A 724 -27.07 -72.01 -16.09
CA GLN A 724 -25.84 -72.59 -15.55
C GLN A 724 -24.92 -73.15 -16.65
N ALA A 725 -25.48 -73.66 -17.74
CA ALA A 725 -24.72 -74.19 -18.87
C ALA A 725 -23.89 -73.09 -19.57
N ALA A 726 -24.52 -71.96 -19.89
CA ALA A 726 -23.89 -70.88 -20.67
C ALA A 726 -22.66 -70.25 -20.00
N ARG A 727 -22.62 -70.21 -18.67
CA ARG A 727 -21.54 -69.57 -17.90
C ARG A 727 -20.21 -70.33 -17.96
N SER A 728 -20.26 -71.66 -18.11
CA SER A 728 -19.07 -72.53 -18.11
C SER A 728 -18.16 -72.32 -19.34
N VAL A 729 -18.73 -71.99 -20.50
CA VAL A 729 -18.00 -71.89 -21.79
C VAL A 729 -17.13 -70.63 -21.87
N LEU A 730 -17.42 -69.59 -21.09
CA LEU A 730 -16.72 -68.30 -21.15
C LEU A 730 -15.36 -68.26 -20.43
N GLU A 731 -15.07 -69.22 -19.54
CA GLU A 731 -13.86 -69.19 -18.70
C GLU A 731 -12.62 -69.80 -19.38
N GLU A 732 -12.76 -70.60 -20.45
CA GLU A 732 -11.67 -71.38 -21.04
C GLU A 732 -10.71 -70.59 -21.99
N LEU A 733 -11.03 -69.35 -22.38
CA LEU A 733 -10.48 -68.67 -23.57
C LEU A 733 -9.33 -67.64 -23.39
N ARG A 734 -8.59 -67.60 -22.26
CA ARG A 734 -7.86 -66.35 -21.83
C ARG A 734 -6.33 -66.40 -21.55
N GLY A 735 -5.53 -67.36 -22.05
CA GLY A 735 -4.30 -67.78 -21.30
C GLY A 735 -2.84 -67.76 -21.84
N VAL A 736 -2.45 -67.39 -23.07
CA VAL A 736 -1.05 -67.64 -23.59
C VAL A 736 -0.47 -66.55 -24.51
N ASP A 737 0.87 -66.32 -24.44
CA ASP A 737 1.70 -65.44 -25.31
C ASP A 737 2.59 -66.21 -26.31
N LEU A 738 2.80 -65.67 -27.54
CA LEU A 738 4.10 -65.58 -28.25
C LEU A 738 3.99 -65.05 -29.70
N ASP A 739 4.94 -64.19 -30.10
CA ASP A 739 5.21 -63.70 -31.48
C ASP A 739 5.78 -64.80 -32.43
N THR A 740 5.26 -66.03 -32.36
CA THR A 740 5.70 -67.17 -33.19
C THR A 740 4.57 -67.82 -33.99
N LEU A 741 3.46 -67.11 -34.22
CA LEU A 741 2.35 -67.51 -35.10
C LEU A 741 1.86 -66.38 -36.04
N LEU A 742 2.77 -65.50 -36.46
CA LEU A 742 2.68 -64.92 -37.80
C LEU A 742 3.40 -65.87 -38.78
N ASP A 743 2.90 -65.92 -40.01
CA ASP A 743 3.37 -66.75 -41.14
C ASP A 743 3.23 -68.27 -41.02
N VAL A 744 1.99 -68.72 -40.72
CA VAL A 744 1.46 -69.98 -41.28
C VAL A 744 0.08 -69.72 -41.88
N PHE A 745 0.03 -69.74 -43.23
CA PHE A 745 -1.02 -70.29 -44.11
C PHE A 745 -2.51 -70.17 -43.70
N ASP A 746 -3.47 -69.87 -44.58
CA ASP A 746 -3.48 -69.34 -45.95
C ASP A 746 -4.96 -69.03 -46.29
N ALA A 747 -5.24 -68.36 -47.41
CA ALA A 747 -6.61 -68.22 -47.94
C ALA A 747 -7.11 -69.58 -48.55
N PRO A 748 -8.35 -69.75 -49.09
CA PRO A 748 -9.36 -68.73 -49.45
C PRO A 748 -10.84 -69.19 -49.27
N ALA A 749 -11.72 -68.69 -50.15
CA ALA A 749 -13.11 -69.10 -50.46
C ALA A 749 -14.19 -68.61 -49.48
N GLU A 750 -14.92 -67.53 -49.77
CA GLU A 750 -15.91 -67.30 -50.86
C GLU A 750 -17.33 -67.81 -50.56
N SER A 751 -18.31 -66.96 -50.94
CA SER A 751 -19.76 -67.17 -51.08
C SER A 751 -20.64 -66.82 -49.85
N VAL A 752 -21.87 -66.28 -50.00
CA VAL A 752 -22.55 -65.60 -51.13
C VAL A 752 -23.72 -64.75 -50.55
N SER A 753 -24.15 -63.68 -51.24
CA SER A 753 -25.31 -62.81 -50.94
C SER A 753 -26.68 -63.54 -51.16
N PRO A 754 -27.88 -62.92 -51.30
CA PRO A 754 -28.40 -61.53 -51.12
C PRO A 754 -29.70 -61.55 -50.22
N PRO A 755 -30.75 -60.67 -50.32
CA PRO A 755 -30.94 -59.37 -51.02
C PRO A 755 -31.38 -58.18 -50.12
N ALA A 756 -30.86 -56.96 -50.37
CA ALA A 756 -31.49 -55.81 -51.08
C ALA A 756 -32.55 -55.02 -50.27
N GLN A 757 -32.50 -53.68 -50.15
CA GLN A 757 -32.60 -52.68 -51.23
C GLN A 757 -32.09 -51.27 -50.82
N ALA A 758 -31.60 -50.51 -51.81
CA ALA A 758 -31.67 -49.04 -52.05
C ALA A 758 -31.54 -47.99 -50.90
N ALA A 759 -31.00 -46.77 -51.12
CA ALA A 759 -30.13 -46.19 -52.18
C ALA A 759 -29.77 -44.71 -51.80
N ARG A 760 -28.61 -44.22 -52.29
CA ARG A 760 -28.23 -42.79 -52.49
C ARG A 760 -28.11 -41.90 -51.23
N VAL A 761 -26.93 -41.36 -50.90
CA VAL A 761 -26.27 -40.18 -51.49
C VAL A 761 -27.06 -38.87 -51.34
N SER A 762 -26.66 -38.01 -50.40
CA SER A 762 -26.29 -36.59 -50.63
C SER A 762 -25.88 -35.85 -49.34
N GLN A 763 -24.77 -35.11 -49.45
CA GLN A 763 -24.51 -33.73 -49.00
C GLN A 763 -25.26 -33.09 -47.79
N ALA A 764 -24.45 -32.39 -46.98
CA ALA A 764 -24.75 -31.15 -46.25
C ALA A 764 -25.69 -31.17 -45.02
N ALA A 765 -25.14 -30.60 -43.92
CA ALA A 765 -25.72 -29.58 -43.01
C ALA A 765 -27.26 -29.53 -42.77
N PRO A 766 -27.72 -29.29 -41.52
CA PRO A 766 -27.14 -28.21 -40.71
C PRO A 766 -26.99 -28.46 -39.20
N ILE A 767 -26.14 -27.60 -38.63
CA ILE A 767 -26.17 -27.18 -37.22
C ILE A 767 -27.59 -26.67 -36.91
N PRO A 768 -28.18 -26.92 -35.72
CA PRO A 768 -29.31 -26.12 -35.24
C PRO A 768 -28.80 -24.71 -34.89
N THR A 769 -28.48 -23.90 -35.90
CA THR A 769 -28.36 -22.46 -35.73
C THR A 769 -29.76 -21.93 -35.48
N THR A 770 -30.13 -21.84 -34.21
CA THR A 770 -31.19 -20.93 -33.76
C THR A 770 -30.72 -19.52 -34.13
N THR A 771 -31.09 -19.05 -35.32
CA THR A 771 -30.68 -17.75 -35.82
C THR A 771 -31.36 -16.66 -35.00
N LEU A 772 -30.68 -16.23 -33.92
CA LEU A 772 -30.97 -14.97 -33.26
C LEU A 772 -31.01 -13.87 -34.34
N PRO A 773 -31.95 -12.90 -34.26
CA PRO A 773 -31.95 -11.71 -35.11
C PRO A 773 -30.56 -11.10 -35.27
N ALA A 774 -30.24 -10.60 -36.47
CA ALA A 774 -28.90 -10.08 -36.77
C ALA A 774 -28.47 -8.96 -35.80
N GLU A 775 -29.41 -8.14 -35.36
CA GLU A 775 -29.20 -7.09 -34.35
C GLU A 775 -28.74 -7.67 -33.00
N PHE A 776 -29.32 -8.79 -32.56
CA PHE A 776 -28.91 -9.49 -31.33
C PHE A 776 -27.56 -10.18 -31.50
N GLN A 777 -27.28 -10.75 -32.68
CA GLN A 777 -25.94 -11.29 -32.97
C GLN A 777 -24.88 -10.19 -32.94
N MET A 778 -25.15 -9.02 -33.52
CA MET A 778 -24.24 -7.86 -33.46
C MET A 778 -24.03 -7.36 -32.03
N ALA A 779 -25.10 -7.25 -31.23
CA ALA A 779 -25.00 -6.89 -29.81
C ALA A 779 -24.15 -7.91 -29.03
N LEU A 780 -24.36 -9.21 -29.22
CA LEU A 780 -23.62 -10.27 -28.54
C LEU A 780 -22.15 -10.37 -29.00
N THR A 781 -21.85 -10.22 -30.29
CA THR A 781 -20.46 -10.15 -30.78
C THR A 781 -19.70 -8.95 -30.24
N SER A 782 -20.38 -7.87 -29.87
CA SER A 782 -19.72 -6.68 -29.31
C SER A 782 -19.07 -6.92 -27.93
N PHE A 783 -19.40 -8.03 -27.26
CA PHE A 783 -18.74 -8.48 -26.02
C PHE A 783 -17.50 -9.34 -26.27
N GLN A 784 -17.22 -9.76 -27.51
CA GLN A 784 -16.00 -10.51 -27.86
C GLN A 784 -14.80 -9.56 -27.98
N MET A 785 -14.29 -9.14 -26.83
CA MET A 785 -13.12 -8.26 -26.70
C MET A 785 -11.90 -9.05 -26.19
N ARG A 786 -10.68 -8.57 -26.51
CA ARG A 786 -9.43 -9.16 -26.00
C ARG A 786 -9.43 -9.14 -24.45
N GLY A 787 -9.33 -10.31 -23.83
CA GLY A 787 -9.44 -10.52 -22.38
C GLY A 787 -10.83 -10.98 -21.90
N VAL A 788 -11.80 -11.18 -22.80
CA VAL A 788 -13.04 -11.90 -22.52
C VAL A 788 -12.83 -13.36 -22.95
N GLU A 789 -12.94 -14.28 -21.99
CA GLU A 789 -12.65 -15.71 -22.19
C GLU A 789 -13.85 -16.47 -22.75
N ALA A 790 -15.06 -16.11 -22.31
CA ALA A 790 -16.30 -16.73 -22.76
C ALA A 790 -17.47 -15.74 -22.71
N VAL A 791 -18.34 -15.80 -23.73
CA VAL A 791 -19.64 -15.16 -23.76
C VAL A 791 -20.64 -16.21 -24.19
N ALA A 792 -21.77 -16.32 -23.49
CA ALA A 792 -22.82 -17.27 -23.83
C ALA A 792 -24.22 -16.77 -23.46
N LEU A 793 -25.17 -17.02 -24.36
CA LEU A 793 -26.60 -16.90 -24.09
C LEU A 793 -27.18 -18.28 -23.80
N VAL A 794 -27.85 -18.44 -22.66
CA VAL A 794 -28.43 -19.70 -22.19
C VAL A 794 -29.93 -19.56 -22.00
N GLU A 795 -30.69 -20.59 -22.37
CA GLU A 795 -32.13 -20.70 -22.14
C GLU A 795 -32.47 -22.09 -21.62
N GLN A 796 -33.09 -22.19 -20.44
CA GLN A 796 -33.52 -23.45 -19.83
C GLN A 796 -32.42 -24.54 -19.81
N GLY A 797 -31.18 -24.15 -19.47
CA GLY A 797 -30.03 -25.05 -19.45
C GLY A 797 -29.52 -25.53 -20.81
N ARG A 798 -29.86 -24.83 -21.90
CA ARG A 798 -29.30 -25.04 -23.25
C ARG A 798 -28.57 -23.80 -23.75
N LEU A 799 -27.40 -23.99 -24.35
CA LEU A 799 -26.61 -22.95 -24.99
C LEU A 799 -27.28 -22.51 -26.31
N LEU A 800 -27.75 -21.26 -26.38
CA LEU A 800 -28.34 -20.67 -27.59
C LEU A 800 -27.29 -20.03 -28.51
N TRP A 801 -26.25 -19.44 -27.94
CA TRP A 801 -25.20 -18.73 -28.67
C TRP A 801 -23.93 -18.61 -27.82
N GLY A 802 -22.76 -18.62 -28.47
CA GLY A 802 -21.47 -18.46 -27.80
C GLY A 802 -20.89 -19.79 -27.30
N SER A 803 -20.10 -19.75 -26.23
CA SER A 803 -19.47 -20.94 -25.63
C SER A 803 -19.16 -20.71 -24.15
N LEU A 804 -19.31 -21.75 -23.32
CA LEU A 804 -18.96 -21.74 -21.89
C LEU A 804 -17.97 -22.87 -21.57
N PRO A 805 -17.01 -22.65 -20.65
CA PRO A 805 -16.09 -23.70 -20.19
C PRO A 805 -16.69 -24.61 -19.09
N ILE A 806 -18.02 -24.58 -18.86
CA ILE A 806 -18.73 -25.29 -17.79
C ILE A 806 -19.98 -25.94 -18.38
N ALA A 807 -20.33 -27.16 -17.91
CA ALA A 807 -21.46 -27.93 -18.40
C ALA A 807 -22.83 -27.24 -18.19
N ASP A 808 -23.61 -27.15 -19.28
CA ASP A 808 -24.80 -26.29 -19.43
C ASP A 808 -25.85 -26.38 -18.31
N HIS A 809 -26.04 -27.56 -17.72
CA HIS A 809 -27.05 -27.80 -16.67
C HIS A 809 -26.77 -27.04 -15.37
N LYS A 810 -25.51 -26.73 -15.03
CA LYS A 810 -25.16 -26.01 -13.79
C LYS A 810 -25.48 -24.52 -13.87
N THR A 811 -25.42 -23.95 -15.07
CA THR A 811 -25.62 -22.52 -15.32
C THR A 811 -27.07 -22.10 -15.07
N GLN A 812 -28.04 -22.99 -15.35
CA GLN A 812 -29.46 -22.71 -15.15
C GLN A 812 -29.82 -22.55 -13.67
N HIS A 813 -29.31 -23.43 -12.80
CA HIS A 813 -29.52 -23.34 -11.35
C HIS A 813 -29.07 -21.99 -10.78
N VAL A 814 -27.94 -21.44 -11.24
CA VAL A 814 -27.45 -20.12 -10.78
C VAL A 814 -28.43 -19.00 -11.13
N PHE A 815 -29.10 -19.04 -12.29
CA PHE A 815 -30.11 -18.05 -12.66
C PHE A 815 -31.41 -18.22 -11.87
N ASP A 816 -31.80 -19.46 -11.54
CA ASP A 816 -32.99 -19.72 -10.73
C ASP A 816 -32.76 -19.36 -9.24
N ASP A 817 -31.59 -19.65 -8.69
CA ASP A 817 -31.16 -19.20 -7.36
C ASP A 817 -31.12 -17.66 -7.27
N LEU A 818 -30.60 -16.96 -8.29
CA LEU A 818 -30.62 -15.50 -8.36
C LEU A 818 -32.05 -14.92 -8.42
N ARG A 819 -33.00 -15.60 -9.08
CA ARG A 819 -34.43 -15.18 -9.08
C ARG A 819 -35.07 -15.39 -7.71
N ASN A 820 -34.81 -16.53 -7.07
CA ASN A 820 -35.33 -16.85 -5.74
C ASN A 820 -34.79 -15.86 -4.68
N LEU A 821 -33.47 -15.67 -4.63
CA LEU A 821 -32.80 -14.75 -3.72
C LEU A 821 -33.23 -13.28 -3.96
N ALA A 822 -33.46 -12.89 -5.21
CA ALA A 822 -34.04 -11.59 -5.52
C ALA A 822 -35.46 -11.43 -4.93
N GLY A 823 -36.30 -12.46 -5.03
CA GLY A 823 -37.67 -12.47 -4.49
C GLY A 823 -37.74 -12.52 -2.96
N GLU A 824 -36.75 -13.13 -2.30
CA GLU A 824 -36.62 -13.11 -0.83
C GLU A 824 -36.17 -11.74 -0.30
N LEU A 825 -35.27 -11.05 -1.02
CA LEU A 825 -34.73 -9.75 -0.58
C LEU A 825 -35.53 -8.54 -1.08
N SER A 826 -36.28 -8.65 -2.17
CA SER A 826 -37.02 -7.51 -2.75
C SER A 826 -38.16 -7.93 -3.70
N SER A 827 -39.16 -7.05 -3.88
CA SER A 827 -40.25 -7.28 -4.85
C SER A 827 -39.86 -7.01 -6.32
N ARG A 828 -38.55 -6.95 -6.65
CA ARG A 828 -38.04 -6.70 -8.00
C ARG A 828 -37.04 -7.79 -8.39
N PRO A 829 -37.11 -8.35 -9.61
CA PRO A 829 -36.11 -9.32 -10.06
C PRO A 829 -34.73 -8.66 -10.15
N ALA A 830 -33.68 -9.41 -9.79
CA ALA A 830 -32.30 -8.99 -10.02
C ALA A 830 -32.11 -8.71 -11.51
N GLN A 831 -31.53 -7.55 -11.85
CA GLN A 831 -31.29 -7.15 -13.24
C GLN A 831 -29.87 -7.46 -13.72
N LEU A 832 -28.95 -7.68 -12.79
CA LEU A 832 -27.53 -7.95 -13.03
C LEU A 832 -26.91 -8.56 -11.77
N ALA A 833 -26.07 -9.58 -11.92
CA ALA A 833 -25.21 -10.09 -10.86
C ALA A 833 -23.76 -10.16 -11.35
N ILE A 834 -22.81 -9.84 -10.47
CA ILE A 834 -21.37 -9.80 -10.79
C ILE A 834 -20.66 -10.63 -9.73
N LEU A 835 -20.02 -11.72 -10.15
CA LEU A 835 -19.20 -12.57 -9.29
C LEU A 835 -17.72 -12.25 -9.59
N SER A 836 -17.06 -11.53 -8.67
CA SER A 836 -15.63 -11.25 -8.80
C SER A 836 -14.82 -12.40 -8.20
N LEU A 837 -14.04 -13.07 -9.04
CA LEU A 837 -13.06 -14.07 -8.64
C LEU A 837 -11.68 -13.40 -8.46
N SER A 838 -10.66 -14.20 -8.17
CA SER A 838 -9.29 -13.73 -7.93
C SER A 838 -8.66 -13.07 -9.17
N GLN A 839 -8.84 -13.66 -10.36
CA GLN A 839 -8.26 -13.18 -11.62
C GLN A 839 -9.33 -12.87 -12.70
N ALA A 840 -10.50 -13.51 -12.62
CA ALA A 840 -11.61 -13.33 -13.55
C ALA A 840 -12.84 -12.68 -12.89
N VAL A 841 -13.81 -12.28 -13.70
CA VAL A 841 -15.14 -11.84 -13.30
C VAL A 841 -16.16 -12.56 -14.16
N VAL A 842 -17.20 -13.08 -13.51
CA VAL A 842 -18.41 -13.60 -14.19
C VAL A 842 -19.51 -12.56 -14.06
N VAL A 843 -20.01 -12.07 -15.18
CA VAL A 843 -21.19 -11.20 -15.25
C VAL A 843 -22.38 -12.04 -15.69
N LEU A 844 -23.46 -11.99 -14.92
CA LEU A 844 -24.71 -12.72 -15.13
C LEU A 844 -25.83 -11.71 -15.32
N LEU A 845 -26.43 -11.71 -16.51
CA LEU A 845 -27.51 -10.80 -16.88
C LEU A 845 -28.78 -11.62 -17.18
N PRO A 846 -29.76 -11.68 -16.26
CA PRO A 846 -31.03 -12.36 -16.48
C PRO A 846 -31.93 -11.55 -17.44
N LEU A 847 -32.30 -12.16 -18.55
CA LEU A 847 -33.10 -11.60 -19.65
C LEU A 847 -34.40 -12.40 -19.78
N GLY A 848 -35.32 -12.17 -18.84
CA GLY A 848 -36.58 -12.93 -18.78
C GLY A 848 -36.34 -14.43 -18.55
N GLN A 849 -36.65 -15.28 -19.53
CA GLN A 849 -36.37 -16.72 -19.49
C GLN A 849 -34.92 -17.08 -19.86
N LYS A 850 -34.20 -16.17 -20.53
CA LYS A 850 -32.81 -16.34 -20.97
C LYS A 850 -31.85 -15.73 -19.96
N GLY A 851 -30.57 -16.11 -20.05
CA GLY A 851 -29.49 -15.55 -19.26
C GLY A 851 -28.23 -15.37 -20.10
N LEU A 852 -27.67 -14.16 -20.09
CA LEU A 852 -26.37 -13.88 -20.69
C LEU A 852 -25.29 -14.03 -19.63
N VAL A 853 -24.25 -14.82 -19.94
CA VAL A 853 -23.07 -15.06 -19.11
C VAL A 853 -21.85 -14.52 -19.84
N VAL A 854 -21.03 -13.70 -19.15
CA VAL A 854 -19.74 -13.23 -19.64
C VAL A 854 -18.66 -13.55 -18.61
N LEU A 855 -17.65 -14.32 -19.00
CA LEU A 855 -16.44 -14.59 -18.24
C LEU A 855 -15.29 -13.78 -18.86
N ALA A 856 -14.65 -12.94 -18.07
CA ALA A 856 -13.56 -12.07 -18.54
C ALA A 856 -12.53 -11.79 -17.45
N GLU A 857 -11.36 -11.29 -17.85
CA GLU A 857 -10.38 -10.72 -16.95
C GLU A 857 -11.00 -9.59 -16.10
N LYS A 858 -10.62 -9.53 -14.82
CA LYS A 858 -11.13 -8.52 -13.87
C LYS A 858 -10.87 -7.07 -14.28
N SER A 859 -9.85 -6.84 -15.10
CA SER A 859 -9.50 -5.56 -15.73
C SER A 859 -10.60 -4.98 -16.63
N LEU A 860 -11.48 -5.82 -17.19
CA LEU A 860 -12.49 -5.43 -18.18
C LEU A 860 -13.86 -5.11 -17.60
N LEU A 861 -14.10 -5.30 -16.29
CA LEU A 861 -15.44 -5.16 -15.70
C LEU A 861 -16.10 -3.81 -16.01
N SER A 862 -15.40 -2.69 -15.83
CA SER A 862 -15.94 -1.35 -16.12
C SER A 862 -16.34 -1.18 -17.58
N ARG A 863 -15.54 -1.71 -18.51
CA ARG A 863 -15.80 -1.70 -19.95
C ARG A 863 -16.96 -2.62 -20.34
N LEU A 864 -17.10 -3.77 -19.69
CA LEU A 864 -18.23 -4.68 -19.88
C LEU A 864 -19.54 -4.08 -19.39
N LEU A 865 -19.55 -3.42 -18.22
CA LEU A 865 -20.75 -2.74 -17.72
C LEU A 865 -21.19 -1.60 -18.65
N ALA A 866 -20.25 -0.76 -19.12
CA ALA A 866 -20.56 0.27 -20.10
C ALA A 866 -21.09 -0.30 -21.43
N GLN A 867 -20.61 -1.48 -21.85
CA GLN A 867 -21.09 -2.15 -23.05
C GLN A 867 -22.48 -2.80 -22.85
N ILE A 868 -22.77 -3.35 -21.66
CA ILE A 868 -24.11 -3.83 -21.27
C ILE A 868 -25.12 -2.67 -21.26
N GLU A 869 -24.74 -1.53 -20.68
CA GLU A 869 -25.60 -0.33 -20.64
C GLU A 869 -25.87 0.20 -22.05
N LYS A 870 -24.84 0.29 -22.90
CA LYS A 870 -24.97 0.72 -24.30
C LYS A 870 -25.84 -0.21 -25.16
N GLN A 871 -25.91 -1.50 -24.84
CA GLN A 871 -26.71 -2.50 -25.56
C GLN A 871 -28.02 -2.86 -24.82
N ARG A 872 -28.35 -2.18 -23.71
CA ARG A 872 -29.41 -2.60 -22.77
C ARG A 872 -30.77 -2.79 -23.44
N ASP A 873 -31.18 -1.84 -24.27
CA ASP A 873 -32.50 -1.88 -24.92
C ASP A 873 -32.61 -3.00 -25.97
N VAL A 874 -31.47 -3.40 -26.56
CA VAL A 874 -31.38 -4.53 -27.50
C VAL A 874 -31.35 -5.84 -26.72
N LEU A 875 -30.58 -5.92 -25.63
CA LEU A 875 -30.48 -7.10 -24.77
C LEU A 875 -31.81 -7.43 -24.06
N LEU A 876 -32.59 -6.43 -23.66
CA LEU A 876 -33.92 -6.63 -23.05
C LEU A 876 -35.00 -7.11 -24.04
N GLN A 877 -34.72 -7.09 -25.33
CA GLN A 877 -35.61 -7.62 -26.38
C GLN A 877 -35.28 -9.07 -26.78
N ILE A 878 -34.21 -9.66 -26.21
CA ILE A 878 -33.80 -11.06 -26.41
C ILE A 878 -34.66 -11.99 -25.56
#